data_AF-A0A8B8HFQ7-F1
#
_entry.id   AF-A0A8B8HFQ7-F1
#
_cell.length_a   1.000
_cell.length_b   1.000
_cell.length_c   1.000
_cell.angle_alpha   90.00
_cell.angle_beta   90.00
_cell.angle_gamma   90.00
#
_symmetry.space_group_name_H-M   'P 1'
#
loop_
_entity.id
_entity.type
_entity.pdbx_description
1 polymer ?
#
loop_
_entity_poly.entity_id
_entity_poly.type
_entity_poly.pdbx_seq_one_letter_code
_entity_poly.pdbx_strand_id
1 'polypeptide(L)'
;MDHTEFRVKAKEMVDYIADYLENIRDHRVYPGVQPGYLHKRLPTEAPQQPEKWDDIFKDVEDHIMPGIVHWQSPHMHAYFPALTSYPSIMGEMLSSALNVLCFTWASSPAGTELETIAMNWLGKLLGLPDCFLNEKNESPGGGVIQTTASEATLVSLLAARTRALMELASLNPDLQSSELLGHLICYCSDQAHSSVEKAGLIGLVRMRYIESDENQCMRGAKLEEAILNDKAKGLVPFWVCATLGTTGSVAFDNLREIGEVCEKHSAWLHVDAAYAGSCFICPEYRHWLDGVDLADSFAFNPSKWLMVNFDCTAMWVRDSTALHRTFNVNPIYLRHENSGKAIDYMHWQIPLSRRFRALKLWFVLRNYGVVGLQKHIRESVRLAQKFEALVLADQRFDIPQPRNLGMVAFRLKGDNTLTERLLKKLNGRGYIHAVPACFKGVYVIRFTVTSQRTTNQDILDDWNEIKKVASEILVDMFGSENGNIVIHKKPRISLKETRELNATFGTSLLLANSPMSPKIVNGTHVAICDYEQVLSSCAQTFAQLKMEPKDSPEMRRRVRGIRMCGKKFSLDSYMDMVQGLMVEQSLPQCSEEERDDASNGSSPGEKSSVSTSPATSSMTIKHDSNFDMNQLQVPATPSRQYRSKSIDVSLADLKLDEATVSIDIKNNEIVITPTGPKKIDDQVRFNAAEEKLNIGDRINQAFENFQSSLRDNHNETKDKIDDKGDESNSKLTIKGPGSYIKKLIQQFSEGPFESAEPKPDVDKAVSTQSIKDRADAICKKCFHYKGKMNN
;
A
#
# COMPACT_ATOMS: atom_id res chain seq x y z
N MET A 1 4.45 -11.85 -31.86
CA MET A 1 3.03 -11.98 -32.15
C MET A 1 2.55 -10.81 -32.98
N ASP A 2 1.91 -11.07 -34.13
CA ASP A 2 1.28 -10.06 -34.97
C ASP A 2 -0.26 -10.05 -34.81
N HIS A 3 -0.96 -9.22 -35.59
CA HIS A 3 -2.42 -9.09 -35.50
C HIS A 3 -3.20 -10.36 -35.91
N THR A 4 -2.66 -11.19 -36.81
CA THR A 4 -3.30 -12.41 -37.29
C THR A 4 -3.18 -13.49 -36.22
N GLU A 5 -1.97 -13.68 -35.70
CA GLU A 5 -1.70 -14.58 -34.60
C GLU A 5 -2.50 -14.19 -33.35
N PHE A 6 -2.53 -12.89 -33.00
CA PHE A 6 -3.34 -12.39 -31.90
C PHE A 6 -4.82 -12.76 -32.04
N ARG A 7 -5.42 -12.63 -33.24
CA ARG A 7 -6.84 -12.98 -33.44
C ARG A 7 -7.13 -14.46 -33.20
N VAL A 8 -6.19 -15.34 -33.51
CA VAL A 8 -6.33 -16.78 -33.26
C VAL A 8 -6.15 -17.06 -31.76
N LYS A 9 -5.02 -16.60 -31.20
CA LYS A 9 -4.66 -16.86 -29.79
C LYS A 9 -5.59 -16.19 -28.78
N ALA A 10 -6.13 -15.02 -29.09
CA ALA A 10 -7.13 -14.37 -28.26
C ALA A 10 -8.47 -15.12 -28.23
N LYS A 11 -8.86 -15.79 -29.34
CA LYS A 11 -10.06 -16.64 -29.35
C LYS A 11 -9.84 -17.90 -28.51
N GLU A 12 -8.69 -18.55 -28.68
CA GLU A 12 -8.28 -19.69 -27.84
C GLU A 12 -8.31 -19.32 -26.35
N MET A 13 -7.81 -18.13 -25.99
CA MET A 13 -7.87 -17.63 -24.62
C MET A 13 -9.31 -17.38 -24.13
N VAL A 14 -10.19 -16.87 -24.99
CA VAL A 14 -11.62 -16.68 -24.63
C VAL A 14 -12.29 -18.01 -24.36
N ASP A 15 -12.09 -19.01 -25.22
CA ASP A 15 -12.64 -20.35 -25.05
C ASP A 15 -12.10 -20.98 -23.75
N TYR A 16 -10.78 -20.87 -23.52
CA TYR A 16 -10.14 -21.32 -22.29
C TYR A 16 -10.71 -20.67 -21.03
N ILE A 17 -10.91 -19.35 -21.01
CA ILE A 17 -11.47 -18.64 -19.85
C ILE A 17 -12.91 -19.10 -19.59
N ALA A 18 -13.70 -19.32 -20.65
CA ALA A 18 -15.07 -19.80 -20.52
C ALA A 18 -15.10 -21.21 -19.90
N ASP A 19 -14.28 -22.13 -20.41
CA ASP A 19 -14.17 -23.51 -19.94
C ASP A 19 -13.62 -23.59 -18.51
N TYR A 20 -12.57 -22.82 -18.20
CA TYR A 20 -11.99 -22.73 -16.86
C TYR A 20 -13.04 -22.25 -15.85
N LEU A 21 -13.77 -21.19 -16.18
CA LEU A 21 -14.79 -20.68 -15.28
C LEU A 21 -15.92 -21.71 -15.14
N GLU A 22 -16.41 -22.32 -16.21
CA GLU A 22 -17.52 -23.30 -16.14
C GLU A 22 -17.17 -24.52 -15.29
N ASN A 23 -15.96 -25.06 -15.45
CA ASN A 23 -15.50 -26.26 -14.76
C ASN A 23 -14.73 -25.98 -13.46
N ILE A 24 -14.78 -24.75 -12.94
CA ILE A 24 -13.96 -24.33 -11.78
C ILE A 24 -14.20 -25.15 -10.50
N ARG A 25 -15.34 -25.84 -10.38
CA ARG A 25 -15.66 -26.73 -9.25
C ARG A 25 -14.73 -27.94 -9.16
N ASP A 26 -14.20 -28.39 -10.29
CA ASP A 26 -13.35 -29.57 -10.37
C ASP A 26 -11.91 -29.28 -9.89
N HIS A 27 -11.55 -28.01 -9.75
CA HIS A 27 -10.26 -27.59 -9.27
C HIS A 27 -10.18 -27.59 -7.74
N ARG A 28 -9.04 -28.02 -7.23
CA ARG A 28 -8.67 -27.86 -5.81
C ARG A 28 -8.56 -26.37 -5.47
N VAL A 29 -9.48 -25.82 -4.68
CA VAL A 29 -9.57 -24.39 -4.39
C VAL A 29 -8.32 -23.82 -3.73
N TYR A 30 -7.79 -24.49 -2.70
CA TYR A 30 -6.58 -24.05 -1.99
C TYR A 30 -5.37 -24.91 -2.40
N PRO A 31 -4.31 -24.33 -2.98
CA PRO A 31 -3.26 -25.10 -3.63
C PRO A 31 -2.39 -25.85 -2.63
N GLY A 32 -1.94 -27.05 -3.02
CA GLY A 32 -1.10 -27.94 -2.21
C GLY A 32 0.40 -27.66 -2.33
N VAL A 33 0.81 -26.41 -2.49
CA VAL A 33 2.21 -26.00 -2.74
C VAL A 33 2.85 -25.37 -1.51
N GLN A 34 4.18 -25.34 -1.49
CA GLN A 34 4.96 -24.64 -0.45
C GLN A 34 5.55 -23.33 -0.99
N PRO A 35 5.85 -22.34 -0.13
CA PRO A 35 6.55 -21.13 -0.54
C PRO A 35 7.83 -21.44 -1.35
N GLY A 36 7.98 -20.74 -2.48
CA GLY A 36 9.11 -20.92 -3.39
C GLY A 36 8.97 -22.05 -4.43
N TYR A 37 7.82 -22.75 -4.51
CA TYR A 37 7.63 -23.85 -5.48
C TYR A 37 7.89 -23.43 -6.94
N LEU A 38 7.46 -22.23 -7.34
CA LEU A 38 7.52 -21.76 -8.73
C LEU A 38 8.96 -21.46 -9.18
N HIS A 39 9.84 -21.02 -8.26
CA HIS A 39 11.26 -20.80 -8.56
C HIS A 39 11.97 -22.07 -9.02
N LYS A 40 11.47 -23.25 -8.64
CA LYS A 40 12.04 -24.54 -9.06
C LYS A 40 11.50 -25.01 -10.41
N ARG A 41 10.51 -24.31 -10.98
CA ARG A 41 9.83 -24.67 -12.23
C ARG A 41 10.15 -23.72 -13.37
N LEU A 42 10.51 -22.46 -13.08
CA LEU A 42 10.81 -21.45 -14.08
C LEU A 42 12.33 -21.26 -14.26
N PRO A 43 12.77 -20.81 -15.44
CA PRO A 43 14.15 -20.36 -15.65
C PRO A 43 14.55 -19.25 -14.67
N THR A 44 15.85 -19.15 -14.37
CA THR A 44 16.39 -18.11 -13.47
C THR A 44 16.52 -16.74 -14.12
N GLU A 45 16.45 -16.68 -15.45
CA GLU A 45 16.59 -15.47 -16.25
C GLU A 45 15.49 -15.40 -17.31
N ALA A 46 15.17 -14.18 -17.76
CA ALA A 46 14.23 -13.98 -18.86
C ALA A 46 14.83 -14.48 -20.19
N PRO A 47 14.00 -14.98 -21.13
CA PRO A 47 14.50 -15.51 -22.40
C PRO A 47 15.09 -14.38 -23.26
N GLN A 48 16.26 -14.62 -23.87
CA GLN A 48 16.92 -13.68 -24.79
C GLN A 48 16.24 -13.61 -26.16
N GLN A 49 15.52 -14.67 -26.52
CA GLN A 49 14.79 -14.79 -27.77
C GLN A 49 13.32 -15.05 -27.46
N PRO A 50 12.38 -14.64 -28.34
CA PRO A 50 10.97 -14.90 -28.12
C PRO A 50 10.69 -16.41 -28.08
N GLU A 51 9.90 -16.83 -27.10
CA GLU A 51 9.37 -18.19 -27.01
C GLU A 51 8.07 -18.31 -27.82
N LYS A 52 7.70 -19.54 -28.19
CA LYS A 52 6.45 -19.78 -28.91
C LYS A 52 5.28 -19.60 -27.95
N TRP A 53 4.19 -19.00 -28.44
CA TRP A 53 3.00 -18.79 -27.62
C TRP A 53 2.44 -20.09 -27.03
N ASP A 54 2.49 -21.19 -27.78
CA ASP A 54 1.97 -22.47 -27.32
C ASP A 54 2.77 -23.02 -26.11
N ASP A 55 4.08 -22.75 -26.05
CA ASP A 55 4.91 -23.11 -24.90
C ASP A 55 4.54 -22.24 -23.68
N ILE A 56 4.39 -20.93 -23.88
CA ILE A 56 3.96 -19.99 -22.83
C ILE A 56 2.58 -20.37 -22.26
N PHE A 57 1.62 -20.70 -23.14
CA PHE A 57 0.27 -21.04 -22.73
C PHE A 57 0.23 -22.40 -22.01
N LYS A 58 1.03 -23.37 -22.46
CA LYS A 58 1.19 -24.66 -21.78
C LYS A 58 1.77 -24.49 -20.36
N ASP A 59 2.70 -23.57 -20.17
CA ASP A 59 3.28 -23.28 -18.85
C ASP A 59 2.26 -22.70 -17.86
N VAL A 60 1.19 -22.04 -18.34
CA VAL A 60 0.08 -21.61 -17.48
C VAL A 60 -0.54 -22.80 -16.77
N GLU A 61 -0.83 -23.89 -17.49
CA GLU A 61 -1.37 -25.12 -16.91
C GLU A 61 -0.35 -25.88 -16.08
N ASP A 62 0.87 -26.05 -16.60
CA ASP A 62 1.86 -26.90 -15.95
C ASP A 62 2.45 -26.26 -14.68
N HIS A 63 2.54 -24.93 -14.63
CA HIS A 63 3.33 -24.23 -13.62
C HIS A 63 2.55 -23.18 -12.83
N ILE A 64 1.59 -22.48 -13.45
CA ILE A 64 0.82 -21.42 -12.78
C ILE A 64 -0.41 -21.99 -12.07
N MET A 65 -1.30 -22.68 -12.78
CA MET A 65 -2.56 -23.23 -12.25
C MET A 65 -2.40 -24.05 -10.97
N PRO A 66 -1.36 -24.90 -10.79
CA PRO A 66 -1.18 -25.67 -9.56
C PRO A 66 -0.97 -24.84 -8.29
N GLY A 67 -0.58 -23.56 -8.42
CA GLY A 67 -0.42 -22.64 -7.31
C GLY A 67 -1.47 -21.53 -7.25
N ILE A 68 -2.50 -21.57 -8.10
CA ILE A 68 -3.61 -20.64 -8.05
C ILE A 68 -4.54 -21.00 -6.89
N VAL A 69 -4.96 -19.99 -6.13
CA VAL A 69 -6.17 -20.08 -5.31
C VAL A 69 -7.34 -19.74 -6.22
N HIS A 70 -8.31 -20.65 -6.38
CA HIS A 70 -9.40 -20.46 -7.33
C HIS A 70 -10.52 -19.58 -6.75
N TRP A 71 -10.28 -18.26 -6.72
CA TRP A 71 -11.19 -17.27 -6.10
C TRP A 71 -12.62 -17.25 -6.64
N GLN A 72 -12.85 -17.74 -7.87
CA GLN A 72 -14.18 -17.76 -8.50
C GLN A 72 -14.95 -19.07 -8.23
N SER A 73 -14.32 -20.03 -7.53
CA SER A 73 -14.93 -21.30 -7.17
C SER A 73 -16.09 -21.09 -6.19
N PRO A 74 -17.21 -21.79 -6.33
CA PRO A 74 -18.27 -21.84 -5.31
C PRO A 74 -17.78 -22.30 -3.93
N HIS A 75 -16.70 -23.08 -3.88
CA HIS A 75 -16.10 -23.63 -2.65
C HIS A 75 -15.02 -22.71 -2.04
N MET A 76 -14.84 -21.50 -2.60
CA MET A 76 -14.05 -20.43 -2.00
C MET A 76 -14.91 -19.67 -0.98
N HIS A 77 -14.57 -19.78 0.30
CA HIS A 77 -15.28 -19.09 1.40
C HIS A 77 -14.36 -18.19 2.25
N ALA A 78 -13.11 -18.05 1.85
CA ALA A 78 -12.14 -17.20 2.51
C ALA A 78 -12.37 -15.71 2.21
N TYR A 79 -11.92 -14.87 3.14
CA TYR A 79 -11.96 -13.40 3.03
C TYR A 79 -13.37 -12.87 2.75
N PHE A 80 -13.48 -11.93 1.81
CA PHE A 80 -14.71 -11.56 1.13
C PHE A 80 -14.57 -11.89 -0.35
N PRO A 81 -15.69 -11.96 -1.11
CA PRO A 81 -15.64 -12.31 -2.52
C PRO A 81 -14.81 -11.29 -3.30
N ALA A 82 -14.22 -11.72 -4.41
CA ALA A 82 -13.60 -10.86 -5.41
C ALA A 82 -14.08 -11.32 -6.80
N LEU A 83 -15.34 -11.03 -7.10
CA LEU A 83 -16.05 -11.68 -8.19
C LEU A 83 -15.75 -11.06 -9.56
N THR A 84 -15.56 -11.92 -10.56
CA THR A 84 -15.52 -11.56 -11.97
C THR A 84 -16.82 -11.95 -12.67
N SER A 85 -17.08 -11.32 -13.82
CA SER A 85 -18.16 -11.67 -14.74
C SER A 85 -17.69 -11.50 -16.18
N TYR A 86 -18.32 -12.22 -17.10
CA TYR A 86 -18.04 -12.08 -18.54
C TYR A 86 -18.12 -10.62 -19.05
N PRO A 87 -19.15 -9.81 -18.75
CA PRO A 87 -19.16 -8.40 -19.15
C PRO A 87 -18.01 -7.58 -18.54
N SER A 88 -17.57 -7.90 -17.31
CA SER A 88 -16.41 -7.25 -16.70
C SER A 88 -15.10 -7.62 -17.40
N ILE A 89 -14.91 -8.89 -17.73
CA ILE A 89 -13.74 -9.38 -18.49
C ILE A 89 -13.69 -8.70 -19.85
N MET A 90 -14.81 -8.66 -20.57
CA MET A 90 -14.89 -7.98 -21.87
C MET A 90 -14.62 -6.48 -21.77
N GLY A 91 -15.12 -5.82 -20.73
CA GLY A 91 -14.84 -4.40 -20.48
C GLY A 91 -13.36 -4.15 -20.18
N GLU A 92 -12.70 -5.04 -19.44
CA GLU A 92 -11.27 -4.95 -19.17
C GLU A 92 -10.45 -5.25 -20.44
N MET A 93 -10.82 -6.25 -21.23
CA MET A 93 -10.17 -6.54 -22.53
C MET A 93 -10.18 -5.31 -23.44
N LEU A 94 -11.32 -4.62 -23.55
CA LEU A 94 -11.44 -3.41 -24.35
C LEU A 94 -10.65 -2.24 -23.72
N SER A 95 -10.70 -2.07 -22.39
CA SER A 95 -9.90 -1.06 -21.69
C SER A 95 -8.40 -1.27 -21.93
N SER A 96 -7.92 -2.51 -21.89
CA SER A 96 -6.52 -2.86 -22.16
C SER A 96 -6.13 -2.60 -23.61
N ALA A 97 -7.01 -2.87 -24.57
CA ALA A 97 -6.76 -2.58 -25.98
C ALA A 97 -6.71 -1.08 -26.28
N LEU A 98 -7.59 -0.28 -25.65
CA LEU A 98 -7.58 1.17 -25.78
C LEU A 98 -6.36 1.81 -25.10
N ASN A 99 -5.95 1.25 -23.95
CA ASN A 99 -4.79 1.67 -23.16
C ASN A 99 -4.70 3.20 -22.93
N VAL A 100 -5.85 3.86 -22.79
CA VAL A 100 -5.90 5.31 -22.58
C VAL A 100 -5.58 5.66 -21.12
N LEU A 101 -4.87 6.76 -20.94
CA LEU A 101 -4.60 7.34 -19.62
C LEU A 101 -5.55 8.52 -19.39
N CYS A 102 -6.31 8.46 -18.31
CA CYS A 102 -7.45 9.34 -18.04
C CYS A 102 -7.18 10.30 -16.86
N PHE A 103 -5.96 10.85 -16.77
CA PHE A 103 -5.51 11.65 -15.61
C PHE A 103 -6.04 13.09 -15.64
N THR A 104 -6.13 13.70 -16.82
CA THR A 104 -6.92 14.92 -17.06
C THR A 104 -8.08 14.60 -17.98
N TRP A 105 -9.08 15.47 -18.02
CA TRP A 105 -10.14 15.39 -19.02
C TRP A 105 -9.57 15.41 -20.44
N ALA A 106 -8.57 16.26 -20.71
CA ALA A 106 -7.97 16.37 -22.04
C ALA A 106 -7.17 15.13 -22.46
N SER A 107 -6.64 14.33 -21.53
CA SER A 107 -5.88 13.13 -21.88
C SER A 107 -6.76 12.00 -22.40
N SER A 108 -8.03 11.93 -21.95
CA SER A 108 -9.06 11.08 -22.54
C SER A 108 -10.46 11.50 -22.05
N PRO A 109 -11.20 12.32 -22.81
CA PRO A 109 -12.50 12.84 -22.36
C PRO A 109 -13.50 11.73 -22.03
N ALA A 110 -13.59 10.71 -22.89
CA ALA A 110 -14.49 9.57 -22.67
C ALA A 110 -14.19 8.82 -21.36
N GLY A 111 -12.91 8.74 -20.98
CA GLY A 111 -12.48 8.13 -19.72
C GLY A 111 -13.04 8.84 -18.48
N THR A 112 -12.94 10.16 -18.47
CA THR A 112 -13.45 11.01 -17.38
C THR A 112 -14.97 11.08 -17.38
N GLU A 113 -15.59 11.34 -18.54
CA GLU A 113 -17.05 11.53 -18.66
C GLU A 113 -17.81 10.24 -18.31
N LEU A 114 -17.35 9.08 -18.81
CA LEU A 114 -18.02 7.82 -18.51
C LEU A 114 -17.90 7.45 -17.02
N GLU A 115 -16.78 7.80 -16.38
CA GLU A 115 -16.64 7.61 -14.93
C GLU A 115 -17.62 8.46 -14.15
N THR A 116 -17.73 9.74 -14.48
CA THR A 116 -18.72 10.66 -13.88
C THR A 116 -20.14 10.08 -14.01
N ILE A 117 -20.51 9.60 -15.20
CA ILE A 117 -21.83 9.00 -15.44
C ILE A 117 -22.02 7.72 -14.61
N ALA A 118 -21.05 6.80 -14.66
CA ALA A 118 -21.13 5.52 -13.97
C ALA A 118 -21.17 5.69 -12.43
N MET A 119 -20.41 6.65 -11.89
CA MET A 119 -20.40 6.97 -10.47
C MET A 119 -21.70 7.65 -10.02
N ASN A 120 -22.33 8.48 -10.87
CA ASN A 120 -23.67 9.01 -10.59
C ASN A 120 -24.73 7.91 -10.58
N TRP A 121 -24.70 7.01 -11.58
CA TRP A 121 -25.60 5.86 -11.60
C TRP A 121 -25.43 5.01 -10.35
N LEU A 122 -24.19 4.68 -9.98
CA LEU A 122 -23.91 3.84 -8.83
C LEU A 122 -24.31 4.53 -7.51
N GLY A 123 -24.03 5.83 -7.34
CA GLY A 123 -24.46 6.59 -6.17
C GLY A 123 -25.98 6.60 -5.99
N LYS A 124 -26.73 6.84 -7.09
CA LYS A 124 -28.21 6.76 -7.10
C LYS A 124 -28.71 5.35 -6.78
N LEU A 125 -28.06 4.31 -7.33
CA LEU A 125 -28.40 2.91 -7.06
C LEU A 125 -28.21 2.54 -5.58
N LEU A 126 -27.20 3.08 -4.91
CA LEU A 126 -26.96 2.86 -3.49
C LEU A 126 -27.95 3.63 -2.61
N GLY A 127 -28.52 4.72 -3.12
CA GLY A 127 -29.32 5.67 -2.33
C GLY A 127 -28.46 6.66 -1.56
N LEU A 128 -27.29 7.04 -2.10
CA LEU A 128 -26.47 8.09 -1.52
C LEU A 128 -27.14 9.47 -1.70
N PRO A 129 -26.95 10.40 -0.74
CA PRO A 129 -27.40 11.78 -0.87
C PRO A 129 -26.88 12.49 -2.12
N ASP A 130 -27.66 13.45 -2.63
CA ASP A 130 -27.32 14.22 -3.85
C ASP A 130 -25.99 14.99 -3.73
N CYS A 131 -25.57 15.35 -2.51
CA CYS A 131 -24.28 15.99 -2.25
C CYS A 131 -23.06 15.12 -2.58
N PHE A 132 -23.25 13.82 -2.84
CA PHE A 132 -22.19 12.94 -3.34
C PHE A 132 -22.18 12.82 -4.87
N LEU A 133 -23.20 13.27 -5.58
CA LEU A 133 -23.31 13.09 -7.03
C LEU A 133 -22.58 14.21 -7.78
N ASN A 134 -22.00 13.88 -8.93
CA ASN A 134 -21.31 14.81 -9.85
C ASN A 134 -22.32 15.64 -10.69
N GLU A 135 -23.59 15.71 -10.29
CA GLU A 135 -24.65 16.37 -11.07
C GLU A 135 -24.66 17.89 -10.84
N LYS A 136 -25.07 18.64 -11.86
CA LYS A 136 -24.95 20.12 -11.97
C LYS A 136 -25.77 20.94 -10.96
N ASN A 137 -26.34 20.32 -9.94
CA ASN A 137 -27.14 21.00 -8.92
C ASN A 137 -26.25 21.36 -7.72
N GLU A 138 -25.36 22.34 -7.90
CA GLU A 138 -24.62 23.03 -6.82
C GLU A 138 -23.77 22.15 -5.87
N SER A 139 -23.73 20.83 -6.08
CA SER A 139 -23.00 19.87 -5.25
C SER A 139 -21.49 20.06 -5.44
N PRO A 140 -20.72 20.36 -4.38
CA PRO A 140 -19.26 20.40 -4.45
C PRO A 140 -18.65 18.99 -4.46
N GLY A 141 -19.45 17.94 -4.29
CA GLY A 141 -19.01 16.56 -4.14
C GLY A 141 -18.84 15.81 -5.45
N GLY A 142 -18.56 14.52 -5.30
CA GLY A 142 -18.54 13.61 -6.43
C GLY A 142 -17.92 12.24 -6.14
N GLY A 143 -18.07 11.34 -7.10
CA GLY A 143 -17.49 10.00 -7.12
C GLY A 143 -16.27 9.89 -8.02
N VAL A 144 -15.30 9.09 -7.59
CA VAL A 144 -14.10 8.66 -8.31
C VAL A 144 -13.84 7.16 -8.11
N ILE A 145 -13.32 6.48 -9.13
CA ILE A 145 -12.90 5.08 -9.05
C ILE A 145 -11.43 4.98 -8.63
N GLN A 146 -11.20 4.45 -7.43
CA GLN A 146 -9.90 4.09 -6.87
C GLN A 146 -9.55 2.62 -7.15
N THR A 147 -8.30 2.22 -6.85
CA THR A 147 -7.87 0.83 -6.97
C THR A 147 -8.42 -0.02 -5.82
N THR A 148 -8.30 0.47 -4.59
CA THR A 148 -8.66 -0.29 -3.38
C THR A 148 -9.39 0.57 -2.34
N ALA A 149 -10.20 -0.06 -1.48
CA ALA A 149 -10.75 0.59 -0.29
C ALA A 149 -9.64 1.15 0.62
N SER A 150 -8.50 0.47 0.72
CA SER A 150 -7.33 0.96 1.48
C SER A 150 -6.83 2.31 0.97
N GLU A 151 -6.74 2.48 -0.35
CA GLU A 151 -6.40 3.75 -0.98
C GLU A 151 -7.49 4.80 -0.72
N ALA A 152 -8.76 4.45 -0.86
CA ALA A 152 -9.87 5.37 -0.59
C ALA A 152 -9.87 5.88 0.87
N THR A 153 -9.65 4.98 1.84
CA THR A 153 -9.48 5.34 3.26
C THR A 153 -8.29 6.28 3.44
N LEU A 154 -7.13 5.96 2.87
CA LEU A 154 -5.95 6.83 2.95
C LEU A 154 -6.19 8.19 2.30
N VAL A 155 -6.81 8.24 1.12
CA VAL A 155 -7.18 9.49 0.42
C VAL A 155 -8.07 10.35 1.31
N SER A 156 -9.08 9.77 1.96
CA SER A 156 -9.95 10.50 2.89
C SER A 156 -9.21 11.03 4.12
N LEU A 157 -8.32 10.22 4.69
CA LEU A 157 -7.52 10.59 5.87
C LEU A 157 -6.56 11.73 5.52
N LEU A 158 -5.89 11.66 4.36
CA LEU A 158 -5.00 12.72 3.90
C LEU A 158 -5.77 14.02 3.62
N ALA A 159 -6.98 13.93 3.06
CA ALA A 159 -7.85 15.09 2.83
C ALA A 159 -8.26 15.77 4.14
N ALA A 160 -8.74 14.99 5.11
CA ALA A 160 -9.09 15.49 6.43
C ALA A 160 -7.88 16.07 7.18
N ARG A 161 -6.72 15.42 7.08
CA ARG A 161 -5.47 15.89 7.67
C ARG A 161 -5.05 17.24 7.08
N THR A 162 -5.11 17.39 5.77
CA THR A 162 -4.80 18.67 5.10
C THR A 162 -5.75 19.77 5.57
N ARG A 163 -7.06 19.49 5.63
CA ARG A 163 -8.06 20.43 6.18
C ARG A 163 -7.70 20.88 7.59
N ALA A 164 -7.46 19.93 8.50
CA ALA A 164 -7.14 20.22 9.89
C ALA A 164 -5.81 20.98 10.06
N LEU A 165 -4.77 20.64 9.29
CA LEU A 165 -3.49 21.34 9.33
C LEU A 165 -3.61 22.79 8.85
N MET A 166 -4.40 23.05 7.81
CA MET A 166 -4.65 24.42 7.33
C MET A 166 -5.38 25.26 8.38
N GLU A 167 -6.39 24.69 9.03
CA GLU A 167 -7.13 25.35 10.12
C GLU A 167 -6.19 25.64 11.31
N LEU A 168 -5.40 24.67 11.75
CA LEU A 168 -4.46 24.85 12.85
C LEU A 168 -3.35 25.86 12.52
N ALA A 169 -2.82 25.85 11.29
CA ALA A 169 -1.81 26.80 10.85
C ALA A 169 -2.37 28.24 10.81
N SER A 170 -3.65 28.41 10.45
CA SER A 170 -4.28 29.73 10.49
C SER A 170 -4.40 30.32 11.91
N LEU A 171 -4.56 29.43 12.91
CA LEU A 171 -4.61 29.80 14.32
C LEU A 171 -3.22 29.92 14.97
N ASN A 172 -2.21 29.27 14.38
CA ASN A 172 -0.85 29.18 14.92
C ASN A 172 0.18 29.40 13.79
N PRO A 173 0.30 30.64 13.26
CA PRO A 173 1.11 30.92 12.07
C PRO A 173 2.62 30.71 12.27
N ASP A 174 3.07 30.71 13.53
CA ASP A 174 4.49 30.52 13.89
C ASP A 174 4.92 29.04 13.94
N LEU A 175 3.97 28.10 13.95
CA LEU A 175 4.25 26.66 14.05
C LEU A 175 4.39 26.02 12.67
N GLN A 176 5.36 25.13 12.52
CA GLN A 176 5.52 24.37 11.29
C GLN A 176 4.47 23.25 11.20
N SER A 177 4.08 22.88 9.99
CA SER A 177 3.09 21.80 9.76
C SER A 177 3.47 20.47 10.40
N SER A 178 4.77 20.17 10.51
CA SER A 178 5.27 18.96 11.19
C SER A 178 5.01 18.95 12.69
N GLU A 179 5.02 20.13 13.33
CA GLU A 179 4.71 20.26 14.76
C GLU A 179 3.21 20.11 14.98
N LEU A 180 2.41 20.79 14.15
CA LEU A 180 0.94 20.70 14.16
C LEU A 180 0.43 19.26 13.95
N LEU A 181 1.10 18.50 13.08
CA LEU A 181 0.80 17.08 12.83
C LEU A 181 0.84 16.24 14.12
N GLY A 182 1.76 16.55 15.03
CA GLY A 182 1.93 15.85 16.31
C GLY A 182 0.72 15.94 17.24
N HIS A 183 -0.17 16.91 17.02
CA HIS A 183 -1.40 17.13 17.79
C HIS A 183 -2.61 16.39 17.22
N LEU A 184 -2.56 15.95 15.97
CA LEU A 184 -3.70 15.31 15.32
C LEU A 184 -3.93 13.88 15.86
N ILE A 185 -5.20 13.54 16.06
CA ILE A 185 -5.64 12.19 16.43
C ILE A 185 -6.89 11.77 15.65
N CYS A 186 -6.89 10.53 15.18
CA CYS A 186 -7.99 9.92 14.43
C CYS A 186 -8.52 8.67 15.12
N TYR A 187 -9.73 8.25 14.75
CA TYR A 187 -10.49 7.22 15.45
C TYR A 187 -11.07 6.18 14.50
N CYS A 188 -11.19 4.94 14.96
CA CYS A 188 -11.94 3.88 14.29
C CYS A 188 -12.41 2.84 15.30
N SER A 189 -13.32 1.96 14.87
CA SER A 189 -13.71 0.78 15.65
C SER A 189 -12.51 -0.16 15.89
N ASP A 190 -12.47 -0.86 17.01
CA ASP A 190 -11.55 -1.99 17.23
C ASP A 190 -11.80 -3.19 16.29
N GLN A 191 -12.88 -3.14 15.50
CA GLN A 191 -13.22 -4.08 14.43
C GLN A 191 -12.92 -3.55 13.02
N ALA A 192 -12.40 -2.32 12.91
CA ALA A 192 -12.06 -1.72 11.64
C ALA A 192 -11.02 -2.58 10.88
N HIS A 193 -11.04 -2.50 9.56
CA HIS A 193 -10.05 -3.21 8.75
C HIS A 193 -8.64 -2.64 8.99
N SER A 194 -7.62 -3.49 8.89
CA SER A 194 -6.21 -3.12 9.08
C SER A 194 -5.72 -2.02 8.13
N SER A 195 -6.43 -1.75 7.03
CA SER A 195 -6.16 -0.59 6.17
C SER A 195 -6.30 0.74 6.89
N VAL A 196 -7.16 0.85 7.90
CA VAL A 196 -7.36 2.08 8.67
C VAL A 196 -6.11 2.36 9.51
N GLU A 197 -5.61 1.35 10.22
CA GLU A 197 -4.32 1.43 10.93
C GLU A 197 -3.20 1.81 9.97
N LYS A 198 -3.12 1.13 8.83
CA LYS A 198 -2.09 1.38 7.81
C LYS A 198 -2.19 2.78 7.22
N ALA A 199 -3.39 3.33 7.05
CA ALA A 199 -3.59 4.71 6.64
C ALA A 199 -3.08 5.68 7.71
N GLY A 200 -3.30 5.39 9.00
CA GLY A 200 -2.71 6.14 10.11
C GLY A 200 -1.17 6.11 10.10
N LEU A 201 -0.58 4.92 9.87
CA LEU A 201 0.87 4.73 9.75
C LEU A 201 1.46 5.54 8.60
N ILE A 202 0.88 5.47 7.40
CA ILE A 202 1.35 6.22 6.23
C ILE A 202 1.10 7.73 6.40
N GLY A 203 -0.03 8.08 7.01
CA GLY A 203 -0.43 9.45 7.31
C GLY A 203 0.37 10.09 8.45
N LEU A 204 1.18 9.31 9.19
CA LEU A 204 1.92 9.74 10.38
C LEU A 204 1.03 10.41 11.43
N VAL A 205 -0.18 9.87 11.64
CA VAL A 205 -1.16 10.38 12.60
C VAL A 205 -1.40 9.38 13.72
N ARG A 206 -1.70 9.89 14.92
CA ARG A 206 -2.08 9.03 16.06
C ARG A 206 -3.45 8.43 15.78
N MET A 207 -3.61 7.14 16.03
CA MET A 207 -4.87 6.41 15.88
C MET A 207 -5.36 5.93 17.25
N ARG A 208 -6.66 6.04 17.50
CA ARG A 208 -7.33 5.43 18.63
C ARG A 208 -8.42 4.47 18.17
N TYR A 209 -8.36 3.26 18.70
CA TYR A 209 -9.43 2.27 18.55
C TYR A 209 -10.50 2.50 19.61
N ILE A 210 -11.75 2.58 19.18
CA ILE A 210 -12.93 2.64 20.03
C ILE A 210 -13.44 1.22 20.20
N GLU A 211 -13.54 0.78 21.46
CA GLU A 211 -14.04 -0.54 21.79
C GLU A 211 -15.51 -0.69 21.36
N SER A 212 -15.79 -1.69 20.53
CA SER A 212 -17.14 -1.99 20.06
C SER A 212 -18.00 -2.67 21.14
N ASP A 213 -19.32 -2.63 20.95
CA ASP A 213 -20.28 -3.26 21.86
C ASP A 213 -20.31 -4.81 21.71
N GLU A 214 -21.34 -5.46 22.25
CA GLU A 214 -21.50 -6.92 22.18
C GLU A 214 -21.82 -7.42 20.75
N ASN A 215 -22.44 -6.57 19.93
CA ASN A 215 -22.71 -6.80 18.52
C ASN A 215 -21.55 -6.35 17.63
N GLN A 216 -20.41 -6.01 18.24
CA GLN A 216 -19.21 -5.55 17.53
C GLN A 216 -19.45 -4.24 16.75
N CYS A 217 -20.39 -3.42 17.22
CA CYS A 217 -20.75 -2.11 16.68
C CYS A 217 -20.05 -0.99 17.47
N MET A 218 -19.39 -0.06 16.78
CA MET A 218 -18.95 1.21 17.39
C MET A 218 -20.15 2.14 17.61
N ARG A 219 -20.20 2.75 18.80
CA ARG A 219 -21.30 3.60 19.27
C ARG A 219 -20.84 5.03 19.52
N GLY A 220 -21.74 6.00 19.33
CA GLY A 220 -21.42 7.42 19.46
C GLY A 220 -20.91 7.79 20.86
N ALA A 221 -21.52 7.27 21.91
CA ALA A 221 -21.16 7.59 23.29
C ALA A 221 -19.69 7.31 23.64
N LYS A 222 -19.17 6.12 23.26
CA LYS A 222 -17.76 5.77 23.50
C LYS A 222 -16.80 6.58 22.63
N LEU A 223 -17.21 6.92 21.41
CA LEU A 223 -16.43 7.80 20.53
C LEU A 223 -16.34 9.21 21.11
N GLU A 224 -17.46 9.76 21.58
CA GLU A 224 -17.53 11.09 22.19
C GLU A 224 -16.67 11.16 23.46
N GLU A 225 -16.76 10.15 24.33
CA GLU A 225 -15.92 10.05 25.52
C GLU A 225 -14.42 10.08 25.16
N ALA A 226 -14.01 9.29 24.15
CA ALA A 226 -12.63 9.26 23.69
C ALA A 226 -12.17 10.61 23.15
N ILE A 227 -13.01 11.27 22.35
CA ILE A 227 -12.76 12.61 21.80
C ILE A 227 -12.58 13.65 22.91
N LEU A 228 -13.48 13.68 23.90
CA LEU A 228 -13.41 14.64 25.01
C LEU A 228 -12.13 14.44 25.84
N ASN A 229 -11.77 13.18 26.12
CA ASN A 229 -10.55 12.83 26.83
C ASN A 229 -9.27 13.23 26.07
N ASP A 230 -9.29 13.18 24.75
CA ASP A 230 -8.14 13.58 23.92
C ASP A 230 -8.03 15.09 23.73
N LYS A 231 -9.17 15.78 23.62
CA LYS A 231 -9.22 17.25 23.69
C LYS A 231 -8.67 17.76 25.01
N ALA A 232 -9.01 17.11 26.13
CA ALA A 232 -8.46 17.45 27.45
C ALA A 232 -6.93 17.27 27.56
N LYS A 233 -6.34 16.44 26.68
CA LYS A 233 -4.88 16.24 26.56
C LYS A 233 -4.23 17.17 25.53
N GLY A 234 -4.97 18.12 24.95
CA GLY A 234 -4.48 19.03 23.92
C GLY A 234 -4.29 18.40 22.54
N LEU A 235 -4.95 17.25 22.28
CA LEU A 235 -5.00 16.66 20.95
C LEU A 235 -6.19 17.21 20.16
N VAL A 236 -6.10 17.13 18.84
CA VAL A 236 -7.08 17.64 17.88
C VAL A 236 -7.71 16.47 17.13
N PRO A 237 -8.94 16.06 17.51
CA PRO A 237 -9.75 15.12 16.75
C PRO A 237 -9.99 15.66 15.34
N PHE A 238 -9.66 14.91 14.30
CA PHE A 238 -9.82 15.40 12.92
C PHE A 238 -10.48 14.41 11.97
N TRP A 239 -10.49 13.11 12.28
CA TRP A 239 -11.00 12.08 11.37
C TRP A 239 -11.49 10.83 12.12
N VAL A 240 -12.58 10.25 11.64
CA VAL A 240 -13.20 9.02 12.14
C VAL A 240 -13.52 8.11 10.96
N CYS A 241 -13.20 6.81 11.07
CA CYS A 241 -13.70 5.78 10.17
C CYS A 241 -14.81 4.98 10.84
N ALA A 242 -16.01 5.04 10.26
CA ALA A 242 -17.10 4.14 10.56
C ALA A 242 -17.13 3.01 9.53
N THR A 243 -17.24 1.76 10.00
CA THR A 243 -17.24 0.58 9.14
C THR A 243 -18.65 0.01 9.02
N LEU A 244 -19.15 -0.09 7.78
CA LEU A 244 -20.38 -0.80 7.45
C LEU A 244 -20.02 -2.16 6.85
N GLY A 245 -20.13 -3.21 7.65
CA GLY A 245 -19.72 -4.57 7.29
C GLY A 245 -18.25 -4.83 7.64
N THR A 246 -17.94 -4.92 8.93
CA THR A 246 -16.60 -5.21 9.45
C THR A 246 -16.04 -6.53 8.91
N THR A 247 -14.72 -6.64 8.84
CA THR A 247 -14.08 -7.80 8.22
C THR A 247 -14.34 -9.09 8.98
N GLY A 248 -14.31 -9.03 10.31
CA GLY A 248 -14.49 -10.19 11.17
C GLY A 248 -15.89 -10.80 11.04
N SER A 249 -16.92 -10.05 11.44
CA SER A 249 -18.29 -10.52 11.63
C SER A 249 -19.33 -9.90 10.71
N VAL A 250 -18.95 -8.97 9.83
CA VAL A 250 -19.91 -8.13 9.07
C VAL A 250 -20.82 -7.35 10.04
N ALA A 251 -20.24 -6.80 11.12
CA ALA A 251 -20.92 -5.85 11.99
C ALA A 251 -21.05 -4.48 11.31
N PHE A 252 -21.98 -3.66 11.79
CA PHE A 252 -22.22 -2.31 11.27
C PHE A 252 -22.09 -1.32 12.42
N ASP A 253 -21.16 -0.37 12.30
CA ASP A 253 -21.07 0.75 13.22
C ASP A 253 -22.34 1.62 13.13
N ASN A 254 -22.76 2.24 14.24
CA ASN A 254 -23.97 3.06 14.26
C ASN A 254 -23.69 4.43 13.64
N LEU A 255 -23.93 4.53 12.34
CA LEU A 255 -23.51 5.67 11.53
C LEU A 255 -24.18 6.99 11.93
N ARG A 256 -25.47 6.97 12.31
CA ARG A 256 -26.19 8.15 12.81
C ARG A 256 -25.53 8.71 14.07
N GLU A 257 -25.35 7.86 15.09
CA GLU A 257 -24.71 8.27 16.36
C GLU A 257 -23.29 8.79 16.14
N ILE A 258 -22.50 8.12 15.28
CA ILE A 258 -21.12 8.52 14.98
C ILE A 258 -21.10 9.85 14.21
N GLY A 259 -21.99 10.02 13.22
CA GLY A 259 -22.10 11.24 12.43
C GLY A 259 -22.41 12.47 13.26
N GLU A 260 -23.36 12.37 14.19
CA GLU A 260 -23.71 13.47 15.11
C GLU A 260 -22.51 13.88 15.98
N VAL A 261 -21.73 12.91 16.47
CA VAL A 261 -20.49 13.18 17.22
C VAL A 261 -19.42 13.83 16.34
N CYS A 262 -19.28 13.38 15.09
CA CYS A 262 -18.33 13.94 14.13
C CYS A 262 -18.66 15.40 13.80
N GLU A 263 -19.91 15.73 13.51
CA GLU A 263 -20.35 17.11 13.28
C GLU A 263 -20.11 18.00 14.50
N LYS A 264 -20.52 17.54 15.71
CA LYS A 264 -20.33 18.27 16.98
C LYS A 264 -18.87 18.61 17.25
N HIS A 265 -17.94 17.79 16.78
CA HIS A 265 -16.52 17.96 17.02
C HIS A 265 -15.70 18.33 15.80
N SER A 266 -16.37 18.63 14.67
CA SER A 266 -15.75 18.99 13.39
C SER A 266 -14.74 17.96 12.87
N ALA A 267 -14.95 16.69 13.19
CA ALA A 267 -14.12 15.59 12.70
C ALA A 267 -14.69 15.08 11.37
N TRP A 268 -13.80 14.77 10.42
CA TRP A 268 -14.19 14.15 9.14
C TRP A 268 -14.73 12.75 9.37
N LEU A 269 -15.91 12.42 8.83
CA LEU A 269 -16.46 11.06 8.85
C LEU A 269 -16.24 10.36 7.50
N HIS A 270 -15.40 9.32 7.51
CA HIS A 270 -15.25 8.39 6.40
C HIS A 270 -16.03 7.10 6.68
N VAL A 271 -16.82 6.66 5.71
CA VAL A 271 -17.54 5.39 5.77
C VAL A 271 -16.84 4.35 4.90
N ASP A 272 -16.25 3.34 5.53
CA ASP A 272 -15.75 2.15 4.86
C ASP A 272 -16.87 1.10 4.78
N ALA A 273 -17.42 0.94 3.58
CA ALA A 273 -18.42 -0.08 3.27
C ALA A 273 -17.86 -1.12 2.29
N ALA A 274 -16.54 -1.40 2.27
CA ALA A 274 -15.87 -2.18 1.24
C ALA A 274 -16.64 -3.41 0.75
N TYR A 275 -17.14 -4.25 1.67
CA TYR A 275 -17.96 -5.42 1.34
C TYR A 275 -19.46 -5.10 1.29
N ALA A 276 -20.02 -4.55 2.37
CA ALA A 276 -21.47 -4.39 2.50
C ALA A 276 -22.05 -3.33 1.56
N GLY A 277 -21.25 -2.41 1.03
CA GLY A 277 -21.70 -1.37 0.12
C GLY A 277 -22.43 -1.91 -1.11
N SER A 278 -22.04 -3.08 -1.62
CA SER A 278 -22.76 -3.72 -2.73
C SER A 278 -24.20 -4.10 -2.38
N CYS A 279 -24.52 -4.34 -1.10
CA CYS A 279 -25.87 -4.72 -0.70
C CYS A 279 -26.86 -3.54 -0.73
N PHE A 280 -26.39 -2.29 -0.64
CA PHE A 280 -27.27 -1.11 -0.60
C PHE A 280 -27.95 -0.82 -1.94
N ILE A 281 -27.60 -1.53 -3.01
CA ILE A 281 -28.40 -1.55 -4.24
C ILE A 281 -29.79 -2.18 -4.00
N CYS A 282 -29.94 -3.00 -2.97
CA CYS A 282 -31.20 -3.57 -2.51
C CYS A 282 -31.80 -2.66 -1.40
N PRO A 283 -33.00 -2.07 -1.60
CA PRO A 283 -33.59 -1.12 -0.65
C PRO A 283 -33.73 -1.66 0.78
N GLU A 284 -34.00 -2.95 0.96
CA GLU A 284 -34.18 -3.59 2.27
C GLU A 284 -32.94 -3.57 3.18
N TYR A 285 -31.74 -3.39 2.62
CA TYR A 285 -30.49 -3.30 3.38
C TYR A 285 -30.05 -1.86 3.66
N ARG A 286 -30.75 -0.85 3.13
CA ARG A 286 -30.35 0.57 3.29
C ARG A 286 -30.59 1.13 4.69
N HIS A 287 -31.23 0.39 5.59
CA HIS A 287 -31.40 0.82 6.98
C HIS A 287 -30.05 1.01 7.68
N TRP A 288 -28.98 0.31 7.27
CA TRP A 288 -27.61 0.55 7.76
C TRP A 288 -26.93 1.81 7.20
N LEU A 289 -27.54 2.49 6.22
CA LEU A 289 -27.07 3.79 5.72
C LEU A 289 -27.65 4.97 6.51
N ASP A 290 -28.48 4.74 7.54
CA ASP A 290 -28.99 5.83 8.37
C ASP A 290 -27.82 6.59 9.04
N GLY A 291 -27.63 7.85 8.66
CA GLY A 291 -26.48 8.68 9.05
C GLY A 291 -25.50 8.99 7.91
N VAL A 292 -25.65 8.40 6.72
CA VAL A 292 -24.75 8.65 5.57
C VAL A 292 -24.82 10.10 5.08
N ASP A 293 -25.93 10.78 5.33
CA ASP A 293 -26.13 12.21 5.13
C ASP A 293 -25.24 13.10 6.01
N LEU A 294 -24.54 12.54 7.00
CA LEU A 294 -23.54 13.21 7.84
C LEU A 294 -22.09 12.86 7.43
N ALA A 295 -21.88 11.92 6.51
CA ALA A 295 -20.54 11.50 6.12
C ALA A 295 -19.86 12.52 5.18
N ASP A 296 -18.57 12.75 5.35
CA ASP A 296 -17.75 13.53 4.42
C ASP A 296 -17.28 12.67 3.23
N SER A 297 -17.10 11.36 3.43
CA SER A 297 -16.79 10.42 2.35
C SER A 297 -17.32 9.00 2.57
N PHE A 298 -17.57 8.29 1.48
CA PHE A 298 -18.08 6.92 1.47
C PHE A 298 -17.31 6.10 0.44
N ALA A 299 -16.89 4.88 0.77
CA ALA A 299 -16.23 3.99 -0.18
C ALA A 299 -16.75 2.55 -0.10
N PHE A 300 -16.90 1.89 -1.25
CA PHE A 300 -17.09 0.44 -1.30
C PHE A 300 -16.46 -0.19 -2.54
N ASN A 301 -16.36 -1.51 -2.56
CA ASN A 301 -15.75 -2.25 -3.65
C ASN A 301 -16.80 -2.94 -4.53
N PRO A 302 -17.14 -2.39 -5.72
CA PRO A 302 -17.72 -3.21 -6.78
C PRO A 302 -16.90 -4.47 -7.06
N SER A 303 -15.58 -4.37 -6.87
CA SER A 303 -14.63 -5.47 -6.98
C SER A 303 -14.73 -6.59 -5.95
N LYS A 304 -15.56 -6.43 -4.92
CA LYS A 304 -15.88 -7.53 -4.02
C LYS A 304 -17.09 -8.31 -4.50
N TRP A 305 -18.27 -7.70 -4.40
CA TRP A 305 -19.55 -8.44 -4.45
C TRP A 305 -20.50 -7.95 -5.56
N LEU A 306 -20.06 -7.02 -6.42
CA LEU A 306 -20.85 -6.49 -7.54
C LEU A 306 -20.42 -7.06 -8.91
N MET A 307 -19.64 -8.15 -8.91
CA MET A 307 -19.18 -8.89 -10.10
C MET A 307 -18.35 -8.07 -11.12
N VAL A 308 -17.74 -6.98 -10.67
CA VAL A 308 -16.74 -6.24 -11.44
C VAL A 308 -15.36 -6.79 -11.05
N ASN A 309 -14.56 -7.31 -11.99
CA ASN A 309 -13.26 -7.87 -11.63
C ASN A 309 -12.33 -6.83 -11.01
N PHE A 310 -11.47 -7.26 -10.08
CA PHE A 310 -10.45 -6.41 -9.47
C PHE A 310 -9.51 -5.80 -10.54
N ASP A 311 -9.07 -4.54 -10.43
CA ASP A 311 -9.42 -3.53 -9.42
C ASP A 311 -10.64 -2.68 -9.80
N CYS A 312 -11.47 -2.32 -8.80
CA CYS A 312 -12.57 -1.36 -8.91
C CYS A 312 -13.09 -1.02 -7.52
N THR A 313 -12.76 0.17 -7.01
CA THR A 313 -13.28 0.71 -5.75
C THR A 313 -13.96 2.03 -6.05
N ALA A 314 -15.21 2.18 -5.62
CA ALA A 314 -15.98 3.39 -5.81
C ALA A 314 -15.89 4.23 -4.53
N MET A 315 -15.37 5.46 -4.63
CA MET A 315 -15.27 6.41 -3.53
C MET A 315 -16.04 7.68 -3.87
N TRP A 316 -16.84 8.17 -2.94
CA TRP A 316 -17.50 9.46 -3.01
C TRP A 316 -17.02 10.39 -1.90
N VAL A 317 -16.97 11.67 -2.22
CA VAL A 317 -16.72 12.76 -1.27
C VAL A 317 -17.84 13.78 -1.36
N ARG A 318 -18.22 14.34 -0.21
CA ARG A 318 -19.19 15.44 -0.13
C ARG A 318 -18.62 16.74 -0.70
N ASP A 319 -17.32 16.94 -0.55
CA ASP A 319 -16.60 18.12 -1.05
C ASP A 319 -15.31 17.68 -1.75
N SER A 320 -15.33 17.70 -3.08
CA SER A 320 -14.17 17.36 -3.92
C SER A 320 -13.04 18.38 -3.81
N THR A 321 -13.30 19.61 -3.36
CA THR A 321 -12.26 20.61 -3.16
C THR A 321 -11.30 20.22 -2.05
N ALA A 322 -11.72 19.38 -1.10
CA ALA A 322 -10.84 18.82 -0.08
C ALA A 322 -9.78 17.87 -0.68
N LEU A 323 -10.18 17.05 -1.66
CA LEU A 323 -9.24 16.21 -2.40
C LEU A 323 -8.30 17.07 -3.23
N HIS A 324 -8.86 18.04 -3.97
CA HIS A 324 -8.09 18.95 -4.81
C HIS A 324 -7.03 19.71 -3.99
N ARG A 325 -7.39 20.26 -2.82
CA ARG A 325 -6.43 20.94 -1.92
C ARG A 325 -5.29 20.03 -1.47
N THR A 326 -5.53 18.73 -1.38
CA THR A 326 -4.56 17.75 -0.87
C THR A 326 -3.59 17.26 -1.95
N PHE A 327 -4.07 17.05 -3.17
CA PHE A 327 -3.30 16.39 -4.24
C PHE A 327 -2.98 17.29 -5.43
N ASN A 328 -3.43 18.55 -5.44
CA ASN A 328 -3.18 19.44 -6.56
C ASN A 328 -1.69 19.77 -6.73
N VAL A 329 -1.19 19.44 -7.92
CA VAL A 329 0.05 19.95 -8.50
C VAL A 329 -0.29 20.48 -9.88
N ASN A 330 0.30 21.62 -10.27
CA ASN A 330 -0.10 22.32 -11.51
C ASN A 330 1.07 22.61 -12.47
N PRO A 331 1.83 21.58 -12.89
CA PRO A 331 2.88 21.74 -13.89
C PRO A 331 2.29 22.07 -15.27
N ILE A 332 3.00 22.89 -16.04
CA ILE A 332 2.49 23.40 -17.32
C ILE A 332 2.14 22.30 -18.33
N TYR A 333 2.83 21.16 -18.30
CA TYR A 333 2.62 20.05 -19.23
C TYR A 333 1.36 19.21 -18.94
N LEU A 334 0.65 19.47 -17.83
CA LEU A 334 -0.64 18.86 -17.52
C LEU A 334 -1.83 19.82 -17.75
N ARG A 335 -1.56 21.10 -18.05
CA ARG A 335 -2.62 22.09 -18.27
C ARG A 335 -3.27 21.91 -19.64
N HIS A 336 -4.55 22.25 -19.72
CA HIS A 336 -5.31 22.29 -20.97
C HIS A 336 -6.37 23.39 -20.92
N GLU A 337 -7.00 23.68 -22.06
CA GLU A 337 -7.96 24.79 -22.22
C GLU A 337 -9.22 24.68 -21.34
N ASN A 338 -9.51 23.47 -20.84
CA ASN A 338 -10.65 23.17 -19.98
C ASN A 338 -10.27 22.98 -18.50
N SER A 339 -9.02 23.23 -18.11
CA SER A 339 -8.61 23.13 -16.71
C SER A 339 -9.43 24.10 -15.84
N GLY A 340 -9.96 23.60 -14.72
CA GLY A 340 -10.88 24.35 -13.85
C GLY A 340 -12.34 24.38 -14.31
N LYS A 341 -12.65 23.90 -15.53
CA LYS A 341 -14.04 23.67 -16.00
C LYS A 341 -14.41 22.20 -16.03
N ALA A 342 -13.46 21.33 -16.37
CA ALA A 342 -13.62 19.88 -16.38
C ALA A 342 -13.03 19.24 -15.11
N ILE A 343 -13.47 18.00 -14.82
CA ILE A 343 -12.91 17.21 -13.72
C ILE A 343 -11.60 16.58 -14.19
N ASP A 344 -10.50 16.92 -13.49
CA ASP A 344 -9.22 16.26 -13.64
C ASP A 344 -9.01 15.29 -12.46
N TYR A 345 -9.34 14.02 -12.68
CA TYR A 345 -9.32 13.00 -11.63
C TYR A 345 -7.92 12.76 -11.02
N MET A 346 -6.84 13.22 -11.64
CA MET A 346 -5.51 13.23 -11.01
C MET A 346 -5.50 13.96 -9.65
N HIS A 347 -6.37 14.95 -9.46
CA HIS A 347 -6.48 15.69 -8.20
C HIS A 347 -7.33 14.98 -7.13
N TRP A 348 -7.88 13.81 -7.44
CA TRP A 348 -8.80 13.05 -6.60
C TRP A 348 -8.18 11.72 -6.15
N GLN A 349 -6.90 11.50 -6.42
CA GLN A 349 -6.19 10.26 -6.15
C GLN A 349 -4.70 10.55 -5.86
N ILE A 350 -3.97 9.54 -5.39
CA ILE A 350 -2.54 9.65 -5.09
C ILE A 350 -1.66 9.67 -6.36
N PRO A 351 -1.79 8.73 -7.32
CA PRO A 351 -0.95 8.72 -8.51
C PRO A 351 -1.41 9.71 -9.58
N LEU A 352 -0.55 10.05 -10.55
CA LEU A 352 -0.95 10.80 -11.73
C LEU A 352 -1.80 9.94 -12.68
N SER A 353 -1.19 8.89 -13.25
CA SER A 353 -1.80 8.05 -14.28
C SER A 353 -2.96 7.23 -13.72
N ARG A 354 -3.98 7.04 -14.56
CA ARG A 354 -5.15 6.20 -14.27
C ARG A 354 -5.72 5.62 -15.56
N ARG A 355 -6.15 4.36 -15.50
CA ARG A 355 -6.71 3.59 -16.62
C ARG A 355 -8.22 3.78 -16.74
N PHE A 356 -8.82 3.28 -17.83
CA PHE A 356 -10.25 3.42 -18.11
C PHE A 356 -11.15 2.44 -17.31
N ARG A 357 -11.09 2.51 -15.96
CA ARG A 357 -11.80 1.58 -15.06
C ARG A 357 -13.32 1.61 -15.20
N ALA A 358 -13.89 2.77 -15.51
CA ALA A 358 -15.33 2.95 -15.63
C ALA A 358 -15.96 2.08 -16.74
N LEU A 359 -15.18 1.67 -17.74
CA LEU A 359 -15.67 0.89 -18.86
C LEU A 359 -16.23 -0.48 -18.43
N LYS A 360 -15.49 -1.23 -17.61
CA LYS A 360 -15.97 -2.53 -17.10
C LYS A 360 -17.13 -2.39 -16.12
N LEU A 361 -17.12 -1.35 -15.27
CA LEU A 361 -18.24 -1.06 -14.37
C LEU A 361 -19.52 -0.79 -15.18
N TRP A 362 -19.40 0.06 -16.21
CA TRP A 362 -20.50 0.40 -17.11
C TRP A 362 -21.04 -0.84 -17.85
N PHE A 363 -20.16 -1.74 -18.32
CA PHE A 363 -20.58 -3.00 -18.97
C PHE A 363 -21.39 -3.88 -18.01
N VAL A 364 -20.92 -4.06 -16.77
CA VAL A 364 -21.61 -4.86 -15.75
C VAL A 364 -22.98 -4.26 -15.42
N LEU A 365 -23.04 -2.95 -15.15
CA LEU A 365 -24.29 -2.25 -14.85
C LEU A 365 -25.32 -2.39 -15.99
N ARG A 366 -24.88 -2.27 -17.25
CA ARG A 366 -25.77 -2.37 -18.42
C ARG A 366 -26.19 -3.81 -18.74
N ASN A 367 -25.28 -4.78 -18.61
CA ASN A 367 -25.54 -6.16 -18.99
C ASN A 367 -26.47 -6.87 -17.99
N TYR A 368 -26.20 -6.73 -16.68
CA TYR A 368 -27.04 -7.34 -15.64
C TYR A 368 -28.29 -6.53 -15.34
N GLY A 369 -28.20 -5.20 -15.48
CA GLY A 369 -29.22 -4.28 -14.96
C GLY A 369 -29.33 -4.32 -13.43
N VAL A 370 -30.07 -3.37 -12.87
CA VAL A 370 -30.25 -3.25 -11.40
C VAL A 370 -30.89 -4.51 -10.82
N VAL A 371 -31.91 -5.05 -11.49
CA VAL A 371 -32.67 -6.23 -11.03
C VAL A 371 -31.79 -7.48 -10.97
N GLY A 372 -30.91 -7.69 -11.97
CA GLY A 372 -29.99 -8.82 -11.99
C GLY A 372 -28.97 -8.75 -10.86
N LEU A 373 -28.40 -7.57 -10.62
CA LEU A 373 -27.45 -7.34 -9.52
C LEU A 373 -28.13 -7.51 -8.15
N GLN A 374 -29.33 -6.97 -7.96
CA GLN A 374 -30.10 -7.17 -6.72
C GLN A 374 -30.44 -8.65 -6.49
N LYS A 375 -30.79 -9.40 -7.54
CA LYS A 375 -31.03 -10.85 -7.45
C LYS A 375 -29.78 -11.59 -6.99
N HIS A 376 -28.60 -11.23 -7.50
CA HIS A 376 -27.32 -11.83 -7.09
C HIS A 376 -27.03 -11.63 -5.59
N ILE A 377 -27.20 -10.39 -5.08
CA ILE A 377 -27.02 -10.10 -3.66
C ILE A 377 -28.00 -10.91 -2.81
N ARG A 378 -29.30 -10.87 -3.15
CA ARG A 378 -30.35 -11.59 -2.41
C ARG A 378 -30.11 -13.09 -2.37
N GLU A 379 -29.68 -13.67 -3.49
CA GLU A 379 -29.38 -15.10 -3.56
C GLU A 379 -28.19 -15.48 -2.67
N SER A 380 -27.13 -14.67 -2.67
CA SER A 380 -25.98 -14.90 -1.81
C SER A 380 -26.35 -14.82 -0.32
N VAL A 381 -27.20 -13.87 0.07
CA VAL A 381 -27.74 -13.77 1.44
C VAL A 381 -28.62 -14.98 1.79
N ARG A 382 -29.48 -15.43 0.88
CA ARG A 382 -30.33 -16.62 1.05
C ARG A 382 -29.50 -17.89 1.25
N LEU A 383 -28.41 -18.05 0.50
CA LEU A 383 -27.48 -19.18 0.65
C LEU A 383 -26.75 -19.15 1.99
N ALA A 384 -26.34 -17.97 2.46
CA ALA A 384 -25.74 -17.82 3.78
C ALA A 384 -26.73 -18.14 4.92
N GLN A 385 -28.02 -17.76 4.78
CA GLN A 385 -29.09 -18.17 5.69
C GLN A 385 -29.27 -19.68 5.74
N LYS A 386 -29.17 -20.36 4.58
CA LYS A 386 -29.21 -21.82 4.53
C LYS A 386 -28.02 -22.44 5.27
N PHE A 387 -26.80 -21.93 5.06
CA PHE A 387 -25.62 -22.39 5.78
C PHE A 387 -25.75 -22.17 7.29
N GLU A 388 -26.21 -21.00 7.72
CA GLU A 388 -26.50 -20.70 9.14
C GLU A 388 -27.46 -21.73 9.75
N ALA A 389 -28.57 -22.04 9.08
CA ALA A 389 -29.53 -23.04 9.56
C ALA A 389 -28.90 -24.45 9.69
N LEU A 390 -28.01 -24.81 8.77
CA LEU A 390 -27.28 -26.09 8.82
C LEU A 390 -26.32 -26.16 10.02
N VAL A 391 -25.61 -25.07 10.31
CA VAL A 391 -24.71 -24.96 11.47
C VAL A 391 -25.51 -25.04 12.78
N LEU A 392 -26.61 -24.30 12.90
CA LEU A 392 -27.45 -24.29 14.10
C LEU A 392 -28.13 -25.64 14.38
N ALA A 393 -28.37 -26.44 13.34
CA ALA A 393 -28.93 -27.78 13.49
C ALA A 393 -27.93 -28.80 14.10
N ASP A 394 -26.62 -28.53 14.02
CA ASP A 394 -25.59 -29.42 14.56
C ASP A 394 -25.09 -28.91 15.93
N GLN A 395 -25.44 -29.65 16.99
CA GLN A 395 -25.18 -29.27 18.37
C GLN A 395 -23.69 -29.15 18.73
N ARG A 396 -22.78 -29.63 17.87
CA ARG A 396 -21.33 -29.51 18.05
C ARG A 396 -20.80 -28.12 17.74
N PHE A 397 -21.57 -27.30 17.03
CA PHE A 397 -21.18 -25.97 16.58
C PHE A 397 -21.99 -24.87 17.26
N ASP A 398 -21.43 -23.67 17.26
CA ASP A 398 -22.05 -22.43 17.70
C ASP A 398 -21.69 -21.28 16.72
N ILE A 399 -22.57 -20.28 16.67
CA ILE A 399 -22.44 -19.05 15.88
C ILE A 399 -22.30 -17.90 16.89
N PRO A 400 -21.08 -17.42 17.18
CA PRO A 400 -20.86 -16.45 18.25
C PRO A 400 -21.35 -15.03 17.94
N GLN A 401 -21.68 -14.74 16.68
CA GLN A 401 -22.12 -13.44 16.19
C GLN A 401 -23.20 -13.63 15.14
N PRO A 402 -24.27 -12.79 15.12
CA PRO A 402 -25.38 -12.96 14.20
C PRO A 402 -24.93 -12.89 12.74
N ARG A 403 -25.56 -13.69 11.86
CA ARG A 403 -25.28 -13.61 10.42
C ARG A 403 -25.82 -12.30 9.85
N ASN A 404 -24.89 -11.49 9.35
CA ASN A 404 -25.20 -10.36 8.51
C ASN A 404 -24.80 -10.66 7.05
N LEU A 405 -25.73 -10.40 6.13
CA LEU A 405 -25.52 -10.57 4.69
C LEU A 405 -25.04 -11.99 4.31
N GLY A 406 -24.00 -12.10 3.49
CA GLY A 406 -23.52 -13.35 2.89
C GLY A 406 -22.44 -14.09 3.70
N MET A 407 -22.22 -13.77 4.97
CA MET A 407 -21.14 -14.37 5.77
C MET A 407 -21.64 -14.91 7.11
N VAL A 408 -21.25 -16.14 7.44
CA VAL A 408 -21.52 -16.79 8.73
C VAL A 408 -20.20 -17.07 9.44
N ALA A 409 -20.06 -16.58 10.67
CA ALA A 409 -18.93 -16.90 11.53
C ALA A 409 -19.33 -17.99 12.52
N PHE A 410 -18.67 -19.16 12.44
CA PHE A 410 -19.02 -20.33 13.24
C PHE A 410 -17.78 -20.99 13.84
N ARG A 411 -17.97 -21.83 14.85
CA ARG A 411 -16.88 -22.58 15.48
C ARG A 411 -17.38 -23.90 16.05
N LEU A 412 -16.44 -24.79 16.39
CA LEU A 412 -16.73 -25.94 17.24
C LEU A 412 -16.83 -25.46 18.69
N LYS A 413 -17.84 -25.95 19.41
CA LYS A 413 -17.97 -25.70 20.85
C LYS A 413 -16.77 -26.30 21.59
N GLY A 414 -16.19 -25.51 22.50
CA GLY A 414 -15.03 -25.90 23.30
C GLY A 414 -13.84 -24.96 23.10
N ASP A 415 -12.63 -25.51 23.19
CA ASP A 415 -11.39 -24.75 23.07
C ASP A 415 -11.13 -24.28 21.63
N ASN A 416 -10.50 -23.12 21.46
CA ASN A 416 -10.12 -22.57 20.15
C ASN A 416 -9.32 -23.56 19.30
N THR A 417 -8.50 -24.39 19.95
CA THR A 417 -7.65 -25.38 19.29
C THR A 417 -8.43 -26.41 18.46
N LEU A 418 -9.69 -26.72 18.83
CA LEU A 418 -10.57 -27.58 18.03
C LEU A 418 -10.90 -26.94 16.69
N THR A 419 -11.27 -25.66 16.73
CA THR A 419 -11.66 -24.90 15.54
C THR A 419 -10.45 -24.59 14.65
N GLU A 420 -9.28 -24.32 15.25
CA GLU A 420 -8.02 -24.17 14.52
C GLU A 420 -7.63 -25.45 13.76
N ARG A 421 -7.74 -26.62 14.42
CA ARG A 421 -7.46 -27.92 13.79
C ARG A 421 -8.44 -28.24 12.67
N LEU A 422 -9.72 -27.97 12.89
CA LEU A 422 -10.76 -28.10 11.86
C LEU A 422 -10.40 -27.27 10.62
N LEU A 423 -10.12 -25.97 10.79
CA LEU A 423 -9.78 -25.09 9.68
C LEU A 423 -8.52 -25.55 8.93
N LYS A 424 -7.47 -25.92 9.66
CA LYS A 424 -6.22 -26.40 9.08
C LYS A 424 -6.44 -27.66 8.24
N LYS A 425 -7.25 -28.61 8.73
CA LYS A 425 -7.53 -29.86 8.02
C LYS A 425 -8.42 -29.63 6.79
N LEU A 426 -9.39 -28.71 6.86
CA LEU A 426 -10.21 -28.30 5.70
C LEU A 426 -9.36 -27.69 4.58
N ASN A 427 -8.57 -26.65 4.90
CA ASN A 427 -7.67 -26.01 3.92
C ASN A 427 -6.61 -27.01 3.39
N GLY A 428 -6.11 -27.91 4.24
CA GLY A 428 -5.15 -28.94 3.85
C GLY A 428 -5.69 -29.96 2.84
N ARG A 429 -6.99 -30.28 2.89
CA ARG A 429 -7.67 -31.10 1.86
C ARG A 429 -7.87 -30.32 0.57
N GLY A 430 -8.13 -29.01 0.67
CA GLY A 430 -8.20 -28.09 -0.46
C GLY A 430 -9.50 -28.10 -1.25
N TYR A 431 -10.51 -28.87 -0.83
CA TYR A 431 -11.86 -28.84 -1.41
C TYR A 431 -12.56 -27.51 -1.15
N ILE A 432 -12.40 -26.99 0.07
CA ILE A 432 -12.88 -25.67 0.45
C ILE A 432 -11.72 -24.81 0.91
N HIS A 433 -11.86 -23.49 0.77
CA HIS A 433 -10.95 -22.55 1.40
C HIS A 433 -11.70 -21.60 2.34
N ALA A 434 -11.26 -21.51 3.59
CA ALA A 434 -11.78 -20.56 4.57
C ALA A 434 -10.65 -19.95 5.39
N VAL A 435 -10.94 -18.85 6.10
CA VAL A 435 -9.98 -18.14 6.96
C VAL A 435 -10.59 -17.85 8.32
N PRO A 436 -9.77 -17.71 9.37
CA PRO A 436 -10.29 -17.47 10.70
C PRO A 436 -10.53 -16.00 10.98
N ALA A 437 -11.25 -15.75 12.08
CA ALA A 437 -11.24 -14.48 12.79
C ALA A 437 -11.26 -14.71 14.31
N CYS A 438 -11.15 -13.62 15.07
CA CYS A 438 -11.18 -13.65 16.51
C CYS A 438 -12.14 -12.58 17.05
N PHE A 439 -13.09 -12.99 17.89
CA PHE A 439 -14.04 -12.10 18.55
C PHE A 439 -13.81 -12.14 20.05
N LYS A 440 -13.20 -11.10 20.63
CA LYS A 440 -12.89 -11.02 22.08
C LYS A 440 -12.21 -12.30 22.63
N GLY A 441 -11.28 -12.87 21.87
CA GLY A 441 -10.55 -14.10 22.22
C GLY A 441 -11.17 -15.40 21.72
N VAL A 442 -12.36 -15.36 21.10
CA VAL A 442 -13.04 -16.53 20.53
C VAL A 442 -12.61 -16.73 19.08
N TYR A 443 -11.93 -17.84 18.80
CA TYR A 443 -11.53 -18.21 17.43
C TYR A 443 -12.72 -18.78 16.65
N VAL A 444 -12.94 -18.25 15.46
CA VAL A 444 -14.03 -18.65 14.56
C VAL A 444 -13.52 -18.91 13.14
N ILE A 445 -14.25 -19.72 12.40
CA ILE A 445 -14.12 -19.86 10.94
C ILE A 445 -15.14 -18.93 10.30
N ARG A 446 -14.72 -18.16 9.30
CA ARG A 446 -15.61 -17.35 8.47
C ARG A 446 -15.98 -18.13 7.23
N PHE A 447 -17.28 -18.30 7.01
CA PHE A 447 -17.85 -18.88 5.79
C PHE A 447 -18.55 -17.78 5.00
N THR A 448 -17.89 -17.28 3.95
CA THR A 448 -18.47 -16.27 3.05
C THR A 448 -19.02 -16.95 1.80
N VAL A 449 -20.29 -16.72 1.46
CA VAL A 449 -20.82 -17.09 0.15
C VAL A 449 -20.23 -16.15 -0.90
N THR A 450 -19.55 -16.70 -1.90
CA THR A 450 -18.79 -15.93 -2.89
C THR A 450 -19.42 -16.00 -4.28
N SER A 451 -19.15 -17.07 -5.03
CA SER A 451 -19.42 -17.16 -6.47
C SER A 451 -20.88 -16.88 -6.80
N GLN A 452 -21.12 -16.11 -7.87
CA GLN A 452 -22.46 -15.90 -8.42
C GLN A 452 -23.12 -17.19 -8.94
N ARG A 453 -22.34 -18.27 -9.07
CA ARG A 453 -22.80 -19.60 -9.47
C ARG A 453 -23.00 -20.56 -8.30
N THR A 454 -22.80 -20.11 -7.06
CA THR A 454 -23.03 -20.95 -5.87
C THR A 454 -24.49 -21.39 -5.82
N THR A 455 -24.71 -22.66 -5.54
CA THR A 455 -26.04 -23.28 -5.48
C THR A 455 -26.33 -23.82 -4.10
N ASN A 456 -27.58 -24.26 -3.91
CA ASN A 456 -27.99 -25.00 -2.73
C ASN A 456 -27.22 -26.30 -2.52
N GLN A 457 -26.71 -26.92 -3.59
CA GLN A 457 -25.97 -28.17 -3.54
C GLN A 457 -24.54 -27.92 -3.06
N ASP A 458 -23.87 -26.89 -3.60
CA ASP A 458 -22.53 -26.48 -3.17
C ASP A 458 -22.49 -26.25 -1.64
N ILE A 459 -23.45 -25.48 -1.09
CA ILE A 459 -23.58 -25.24 0.36
C ILE A 459 -23.75 -26.55 1.17
N LEU A 460 -24.48 -27.53 0.63
CA LEU A 460 -24.68 -28.81 1.31
C LEU A 460 -23.40 -29.64 1.28
N ASP A 461 -22.69 -29.65 0.16
CA ASP A 461 -21.44 -30.38 -0.01
C ASP A 461 -20.34 -29.82 0.89
N ASP A 462 -20.19 -28.50 0.94
CA ASP A 462 -19.23 -27.82 1.82
C ASP A 462 -19.55 -28.09 3.29
N TRP A 463 -20.83 -28.04 3.67
CA TRP A 463 -21.26 -28.36 5.03
C TRP A 463 -21.02 -29.84 5.39
N ASN A 464 -21.24 -30.76 4.45
CA ASN A 464 -20.97 -32.18 4.67
C ASN A 464 -19.47 -32.43 4.88
N GLU A 465 -18.60 -31.74 4.13
CA GLU A 465 -17.16 -31.82 4.35
C GLU A 465 -16.76 -31.24 5.70
N ILE A 466 -17.32 -30.09 6.12
CA ILE A 466 -17.10 -29.50 7.44
C ILE A 466 -17.50 -30.49 8.56
N LYS A 467 -18.69 -31.09 8.47
CA LYS A 467 -19.15 -32.09 9.46
C LYS A 467 -18.26 -33.31 9.50
N LYS A 468 -17.83 -33.81 8.34
CA LYS A 468 -16.95 -34.99 8.22
C LYS A 468 -15.62 -34.71 8.92
N VAL A 469 -14.96 -33.59 8.58
CA VAL A 469 -13.69 -33.22 9.21
C VAL A 469 -13.86 -32.97 10.71
N ALA A 470 -14.96 -32.33 11.13
CA ALA A 470 -15.24 -32.13 12.55
C ALA A 470 -15.40 -33.47 13.30
N SER A 471 -16.12 -34.44 12.74
CA SER A 471 -16.23 -35.79 13.32
C SER A 471 -14.87 -36.45 13.46
N GLU A 472 -14.03 -36.39 12.43
CA GLU A 472 -12.66 -36.94 12.49
C GLU A 472 -11.82 -36.27 13.59
N ILE A 473 -11.85 -34.94 13.69
CA ILE A 473 -11.11 -34.21 14.73
C ILE A 473 -11.58 -34.59 16.14
N LEU A 474 -12.88 -34.73 16.34
CA LEU A 474 -13.42 -35.10 17.65
C LEU A 474 -13.10 -36.54 18.03
N VAL A 475 -13.14 -37.48 17.08
CA VAL A 475 -12.71 -38.87 17.30
C VAL A 475 -11.20 -38.92 17.58
N ASP A 476 -10.38 -38.20 16.81
CA ASP A 476 -8.93 -38.15 17.01
C ASP A 476 -8.54 -37.58 18.39
N MET A 477 -9.34 -36.66 18.94
CA MET A 477 -9.03 -35.97 20.20
C MET A 477 -9.63 -36.61 21.45
N PHE A 478 -10.81 -37.21 21.34
CA PHE A 478 -11.54 -37.73 22.48
C PHE A 478 -11.73 -39.25 22.43
N GLY A 479 -11.47 -39.89 21.29
CA GLY A 479 -11.78 -41.30 21.07
C GLY A 479 -13.25 -41.53 20.71
N SER A 480 -13.58 -42.76 20.33
CA SER A 480 -14.96 -43.21 20.10
C SER A 480 -15.21 -44.58 20.71
N GLU A 481 -16.39 -44.76 21.29
CA GLU A 481 -16.92 -46.06 21.73
C GLU A 481 -18.29 -46.26 21.08
N ASN A 482 -18.48 -47.39 20.40
CA ASN A 482 -19.73 -47.74 19.69
C ASN A 482 -20.26 -46.67 18.73
N GLY A 483 -19.37 -45.88 18.11
CA GLY A 483 -19.71 -44.80 17.18
C GLY A 483 -20.07 -43.45 17.83
N ASN A 484 -20.07 -43.37 19.17
CA ASN A 484 -20.28 -42.12 19.90
C ASN A 484 -18.94 -41.55 20.39
N ILE A 485 -18.78 -40.22 20.31
CA ILE A 485 -17.58 -39.52 20.80
C ILE A 485 -17.55 -39.59 22.32
N VAL A 486 -16.50 -40.17 22.89
CA VAL A 486 -16.34 -40.28 24.35
C VAL A 486 -15.55 -39.09 24.85
N ILE A 487 -16.23 -38.07 25.39
CA ILE A 487 -15.52 -36.97 26.04
C ILE A 487 -15.00 -37.48 27.39
N HIS A 488 -13.78 -38.02 27.41
CA HIS A 488 -13.09 -38.26 28.66
C HIS A 488 -12.93 -36.91 29.37
N LYS A 489 -13.60 -36.72 30.52
CA LYS A 489 -13.30 -35.60 31.42
C LYS A 489 -11.81 -35.71 31.74
N LYS A 490 -10.97 -34.86 31.14
CA LYS A 490 -9.57 -34.75 31.57
C LYS A 490 -9.60 -34.57 33.09
N PRO A 491 -8.90 -35.40 33.88
CA PRO A 491 -8.76 -35.11 35.29
C PRO A 491 -8.22 -33.69 35.38
N ARG A 492 -8.84 -32.85 36.21
CA ARG A 492 -8.29 -31.53 36.50
C ARG A 492 -6.93 -31.77 37.14
N ILE A 493 -5.87 -31.68 36.34
CA ILE A 493 -4.49 -31.70 36.85
C ILE A 493 -4.39 -30.47 37.74
N SER A 494 -4.08 -30.70 39.01
CA SER A 494 -3.95 -29.61 39.95
C SER A 494 -2.79 -28.70 39.53
N LEU A 495 -2.89 -27.40 39.81
CA LEU A 495 -1.77 -26.46 39.60
C LEU A 495 -0.47 -26.92 40.27
N LYS A 496 -0.59 -27.76 41.30
CA LYS A 496 0.52 -28.40 42.00
C LYS A 496 1.21 -29.44 41.12
N GLU A 497 0.46 -30.37 40.54
CA GLU A 497 1.01 -31.42 39.66
C GLU A 497 1.63 -30.81 38.38
N THR A 498 1.05 -29.76 37.81
CA THR A 498 1.62 -29.09 36.63
C THR A 498 2.94 -28.38 36.94
N ARG A 499 3.11 -27.85 38.16
CA ARG A 499 4.37 -27.25 38.64
C ARG A 499 5.44 -28.29 38.97
N GLU A 500 5.04 -29.46 39.44
CA GLU A 500 5.95 -30.57 39.76
C GLU A 500 6.50 -31.24 38.48
N LEU A 501 5.69 -31.33 37.42
CA LEU A 501 6.10 -31.91 36.13
C LEU A 501 6.92 -30.96 35.24
N ASN A 502 6.78 -29.65 35.44
CA ASN A 502 7.50 -28.67 34.67
C ASN A 502 7.91 -27.49 35.55
N ALA A 503 9.19 -27.49 35.97
CA ALA A 503 9.76 -26.46 36.84
C ALA A 503 9.71 -25.04 36.22
N THR A 504 9.52 -24.92 34.90
CA THR A 504 9.38 -23.64 34.18
C THR A 504 7.91 -23.27 33.87
N PHE A 505 6.94 -24.03 34.38
CA PHE A 505 5.51 -23.73 34.23
C PHE A 505 5.15 -22.42 34.96
N GLY A 506 4.83 -21.38 34.18
CA GLY A 506 4.53 -20.02 34.66
C GLY A 506 5.59 -18.97 34.29
N THR A 507 6.77 -19.39 33.83
CA THR A 507 7.86 -18.47 33.45
C THR A 507 7.57 -17.77 32.11
N SER A 508 6.87 -18.43 31.19
CA SER A 508 6.41 -17.83 29.92
C SER A 508 5.29 -16.78 30.12
N LEU A 509 4.43 -16.98 31.12
CA LEU A 509 3.40 -16.02 31.55
C LEU A 509 3.99 -14.78 32.23
N LEU A 510 5.16 -14.90 32.85
CA LEU A 510 5.91 -13.78 33.40
C LEU A 510 6.56 -12.92 32.30
N LEU A 511 7.02 -13.52 31.20
CA LEU A 511 7.62 -12.80 30.07
C LEU A 511 6.58 -12.15 29.14
N ALA A 512 5.39 -12.73 29.02
CA ALA A 512 4.29 -12.17 28.23
C ALA A 512 3.64 -10.93 28.87
N ASN A 513 3.79 -10.75 30.19
CA ASN A 513 3.24 -9.62 30.93
C ASN A 513 4.28 -8.56 31.33
N SER A 514 5.52 -8.66 30.85
CA SER A 514 6.52 -7.61 31.06
C SER A 514 6.36 -6.50 30.00
N PRO A 515 6.17 -5.22 30.40
CA PRO A 515 5.90 -4.11 29.48
C PRO A 515 7.03 -3.82 28.48
N MET A 516 8.23 -4.36 28.72
CA MET A 516 9.43 -4.14 27.88
C MET A 516 9.88 -5.36 27.07
N SER A 517 9.10 -6.45 27.03
CA SER A 517 9.37 -7.55 26.08
C SER A 517 9.10 -7.08 24.65
N PRO A 518 10.05 -7.18 23.70
CA PRO A 518 9.75 -6.93 22.29
C PRO A 518 8.60 -7.84 21.85
N LYS A 519 7.52 -7.27 21.30
CA LYS A 519 6.32 -8.01 20.80
C LYS A 519 6.59 -8.86 19.56
N ILE A 520 7.80 -9.40 19.40
CA ILE A 520 8.21 -10.23 18.25
C ILE A 520 7.96 -11.73 18.54
N VAL A 521 7.71 -12.12 19.79
CA VAL A 521 7.54 -13.54 20.14
C VAL A 521 6.14 -13.79 20.69
N ASN A 522 5.30 -14.42 19.89
CA ASN A 522 4.04 -15.00 20.34
C ASN A 522 4.35 -16.14 21.33
N GLY A 523 3.88 -16.04 22.58
CA GLY A 523 4.18 -17.00 23.64
C GLY A 523 3.71 -18.44 23.37
N THR A 524 2.75 -18.64 22.45
CA THR A 524 2.38 -19.98 21.97
C THR A 524 3.43 -20.59 21.04
N HIS A 525 4.26 -19.79 20.37
CA HIS A 525 5.27 -20.28 19.43
C HIS A 525 6.50 -20.89 20.13
N VAL A 526 6.80 -20.44 21.36
CA VAL A 526 7.89 -20.98 22.20
C VAL A 526 7.44 -22.21 22.98
N ALA A 527 6.15 -22.30 23.33
CA ALA A 527 5.62 -23.45 24.08
C ALA A 527 5.50 -24.74 23.26
N ILE A 528 5.66 -24.67 21.93
CA ILE A 528 5.42 -25.79 21.00
C ILE A 528 6.73 -26.34 20.40
N CYS A 529 7.84 -25.62 20.46
CA CYS A 529 9.09 -26.04 19.82
C CYS A 529 10.28 -25.98 20.81
N ASP A 530 10.83 -27.15 21.14
CA ASP A 530 12.08 -27.30 21.90
C ASP A 530 13.26 -26.75 21.06
N TYR A 531 13.58 -25.48 21.23
CA TYR A 531 14.84 -24.89 20.78
C TYR A 531 15.56 -24.29 21.99
N GLU A 532 16.17 -25.15 22.78
CA GLU A 532 17.03 -24.81 23.91
C GLU A 532 18.13 -23.78 23.51
N GLN A 533 18.58 -23.84 22.25
CA GLN A 533 19.55 -22.91 21.65
C GLN A 533 19.04 -21.45 21.54
N VAL A 534 17.74 -21.24 21.30
CA VAL A 534 17.16 -19.89 21.15
C VAL A 534 17.03 -19.21 22.51
N LEU A 535 16.62 -19.96 23.54
CA LEU A 535 16.58 -19.47 24.91
C LEU A 535 17.99 -19.14 25.44
N SER A 536 18.97 -19.98 25.12
CA SER A 536 20.38 -19.76 25.48
C SER A 536 20.95 -18.49 24.82
N SER A 537 20.66 -18.30 23.52
CA SER A 537 21.09 -17.13 22.77
C SER A 537 20.41 -15.85 23.28
N CYS A 538 19.10 -15.88 23.55
CA CYS A 538 18.39 -14.74 24.15
C CYS A 538 18.94 -14.39 25.55
N ALA A 539 19.19 -15.38 26.40
CA ALA A 539 19.74 -15.15 27.74
C ALA A 539 21.14 -14.50 27.69
N GLN A 540 21.98 -14.91 26.73
CA GLN A 540 23.28 -14.29 26.51
C GLN A 540 23.16 -12.84 26.00
N THR A 541 22.19 -12.55 25.12
CA THR A 541 21.92 -11.18 24.66
C THR A 541 21.40 -10.29 25.78
N PHE A 542 20.51 -10.79 26.64
CA PHE A 542 20.00 -10.03 27.79
C PHE A 542 21.05 -9.83 28.88
N ALA A 543 21.96 -10.78 29.09
CA ALA A 543 23.06 -10.65 30.05
C ALA A 543 24.09 -9.56 29.66
N GLN A 544 24.14 -9.17 28.37
CA GLN A 544 25.06 -8.14 27.86
C GLN A 544 24.46 -6.73 27.88
N LEU A 545 23.18 -6.56 28.20
CA LEU A 545 22.55 -5.24 28.34
C LEU A 545 22.98 -4.59 29.66
N LYS A 546 23.90 -3.62 29.59
CA LYS A 546 24.16 -2.70 30.71
C LYS A 546 22.92 -1.80 30.92
N MET A 547 22.16 -2.09 31.96
CA MET A 547 21.09 -1.22 32.44
C MET A 547 21.68 -0.11 33.31
N GLU A 548 21.62 1.14 32.86
CA GLU A 548 21.95 2.26 33.74
C GLU A 548 20.83 2.47 34.78
N PRO A 549 21.14 2.54 36.08
CA PRO A 549 20.14 2.76 37.11
C PRO A 549 19.62 4.20 37.06
N LYS A 550 18.32 4.38 36.74
CA LYS A 550 17.62 5.66 36.90
C LYS A 550 17.11 5.78 38.33
N ASP A 551 17.82 6.53 39.17
CA ASP A 551 17.36 6.88 40.52
C ASP A 551 16.25 7.93 40.46
N SER A 552 15.00 7.56 40.80
CA SER A 552 13.88 8.51 40.90
C SER A 552 13.27 8.54 42.32
N PRO A 553 12.78 9.72 42.78
CA PRO A 553 12.08 9.84 44.07
C PRO A 553 10.85 8.93 44.20
N GLU A 554 10.14 8.66 43.09
CA GLU A 554 8.99 7.78 43.02
C GLU A 554 9.38 6.32 43.26
N MET A 555 10.50 5.88 42.69
CA MET A 555 11.07 4.55 42.89
C MET A 555 11.42 4.34 44.38
N ARG A 556 12.10 5.30 45.01
CA ARG A 556 12.45 5.24 46.45
C ARG A 556 11.22 5.15 47.36
N ARG A 557 10.17 5.93 47.08
CA ARG A 557 8.91 5.87 47.83
C ARG A 557 8.23 4.50 47.67
N ARG A 558 8.26 3.93 46.47
CA ARG A 558 7.66 2.63 46.17
C ARG A 558 8.42 1.50 46.87
N VAL A 559 9.76 1.48 46.80
CA VAL A 559 10.63 0.51 47.50
C VAL A 559 10.43 0.57 49.02
N ARG A 560 10.33 1.77 49.59
CA ARG A 560 10.08 1.95 51.04
C ARG A 560 8.68 1.44 51.43
N GLY A 561 7.67 1.68 50.59
CA GLY A 561 6.32 1.13 50.78
C GLY A 561 6.27 -0.40 50.72
N ILE A 562 7.06 -1.01 49.83
CA ILE A 562 7.17 -2.46 49.68
C ILE A 562 7.84 -3.10 50.91
N ARG A 563 8.97 -2.54 51.38
CA ARG A 563 9.70 -3.01 52.58
C ARG A 563 8.83 -3.00 53.84
N MET A 564 7.90 -2.05 53.96
CA MET A 564 7.08 -1.86 55.16
C MET A 564 5.81 -2.74 55.20
N CYS A 565 5.38 -3.32 54.07
CA CYS A 565 4.04 -3.91 53.98
C CYS A 565 3.99 -5.43 54.14
N GLY A 566 5.12 -6.14 54.07
CA GLY A 566 5.20 -7.60 54.27
C GLY A 566 4.35 -8.47 53.31
N LYS A 567 3.74 -7.86 52.27
CA LYS A 567 2.91 -8.52 51.26
C LYS A 567 3.76 -8.94 50.05
N LYS A 568 3.32 -9.96 49.30
CA LYS A 568 3.93 -10.33 48.02
C LYS A 568 3.47 -9.35 46.94
N PHE A 569 4.42 -8.71 46.26
CA PHE A 569 4.17 -7.72 45.20
C PHE A 569 4.53 -8.26 43.80
N SER A 570 4.12 -7.55 42.74
CA SER A 570 4.39 -7.91 41.33
C SER A 570 5.89 -7.97 41.01
N LEU A 571 6.27 -8.63 39.91
CA LEU A 571 7.68 -8.76 39.49
C LEU A 571 8.35 -7.39 39.28
N ASP A 572 7.63 -6.40 38.74
CA ASP A 572 8.10 -5.02 38.61
C ASP A 572 8.47 -4.40 39.96
N SER A 573 7.69 -4.71 41.00
CA SER A 573 7.96 -4.25 42.37
C SER A 573 9.19 -4.94 42.98
N TYR A 574 9.48 -6.17 42.55
CA TYR A 574 10.70 -6.91 42.94
C TYR A 574 11.93 -6.40 42.19
N MET A 575 11.80 -6.06 40.91
CA MET A 575 12.89 -5.47 40.13
C MET A 575 13.25 -4.07 40.64
N ASP A 576 12.27 -3.21 40.96
CA ASP A 576 12.49 -1.93 41.64
C ASP A 576 13.22 -2.12 42.99
N MET A 577 12.93 -3.20 43.72
CA MET A 577 13.60 -3.53 44.99
C MET A 577 15.07 -3.95 44.77
N VAL A 578 15.34 -4.79 43.76
CA VAL A 578 16.70 -5.21 43.39
C VAL A 578 17.52 -4.04 42.86
N GLN A 579 16.91 -3.16 42.07
CA GLN A 579 17.56 -1.95 41.57
C GLN A 579 17.84 -0.95 42.71
N GLY A 580 16.91 -0.80 43.66
CA GLY A 580 17.13 -0.04 44.89
C GLY A 580 18.24 -0.62 45.78
N LEU A 581 18.35 -1.95 45.88
CA LEU A 581 19.42 -2.64 46.60
C LEU A 581 20.79 -2.50 45.92
N MET A 582 20.81 -2.39 44.58
CA MET A 582 22.03 -2.09 43.81
C MET A 582 22.47 -0.63 43.93
N VAL A 583 21.54 0.30 44.18
CA VAL A 583 21.84 1.70 44.54
C VAL A 583 22.32 1.82 46.00
N GLU A 584 21.90 0.91 46.90
CA GLU A 584 22.36 0.82 48.30
C GLU A 584 23.77 0.15 48.45
N GLN A 585 24.36 -0.42 47.39
CA GLN A 585 25.74 -0.92 47.43
C GLN A 585 26.75 0.24 47.30
N SER A 586 27.43 0.51 48.42
CA SER A 586 28.36 1.60 48.66
C SER A 586 29.59 1.64 47.72
N LEU A 587 29.92 2.86 47.30
CA LEU A 587 31.26 3.31 46.90
C LEU A 587 32.32 2.88 47.94
N PRO A 588 33.62 2.73 47.55
CA PRO A 588 34.68 2.37 48.47
C PRO A 588 34.82 3.39 49.58
N GLN A 589 34.94 2.89 50.82
CA GLN A 589 35.18 3.69 52.03
C GLN A 589 36.43 4.57 51.87
N CYS A 590 36.24 5.88 51.96
CA CYS A 590 37.29 6.77 52.44
C CYS A 590 37.00 7.02 53.92
N SER A 591 37.97 6.68 54.76
CA SER A 591 38.03 6.99 56.17
C SER A 591 37.98 8.50 56.40
N GLU A 592 37.17 8.96 57.35
CA GLU A 592 37.64 9.61 58.57
C GLU A 592 36.45 10.04 59.46
N GLU A 593 36.79 10.43 60.68
CA GLU A 593 36.05 10.41 61.92
C GLU A 593 34.92 11.47 62.05
N GLU A 594 33.99 11.18 62.99
CA GLU A 594 33.21 12.09 63.86
C GLU A 594 32.36 13.22 63.21
N ARG A 595 31.02 13.10 63.23
CA ARG A 595 30.09 13.74 64.20
C ARG A 595 30.17 15.27 64.30
N ASP A 596 29.15 15.98 63.78
CA ASP A 596 28.07 16.62 64.57
C ASP A 596 27.39 17.80 63.82
N ASP A 597 26.11 17.97 64.17
CA ASP A 597 25.29 19.19 64.19
C ASP A 597 24.78 19.93 62.92
N ALA A 598 23.47 19.74 62.72
CA ALA A 598 22.42 20.76 62.78
C ALA A 598 22.56 22.14 62.06
N SER A 599 21.50 22.41 61.29
CA SER A 599 20.73 23.68 61.21
C SER A 599 20.99 24.65 60.04
N ASN A 600 19.86 24.97 59.38
CA ASN A 600 19.41 26.24 58.81
C ASN A 600 20.30 27.09 57.89
N GLY A 601 19.74 27.39 56.70
CA GLY A 601 19.58 28.79 56.29
C GLY A 601 20.09 29.21 54.90
N SER A 602 19.14 29.70 54.09
CA SER A 602 19.25 30.86 53.16
C SER A 602 20.21 30.85 51.95
N SER A 603 19.63 31.15 50.78
CA SER A 603 20.24 31.61 49.51
C SER A 603 20.84 33.04 49.63
N PRO A 604 21.29 33.76 48.56
CA PRO A 604 21.76 33.42 47.19
C PRO A 604 23.11 34.12 46.79
N GLY A 605 23.69 33.84 45.61
CA GLY A 605 24.66 34.79 44.98
C GLY A 605 25.72 34.26 43.99
N GLU A 606 25.50 34.54 42.71
CA GLU A 606 26.42 34.97 41.62
C GLU A 606 27.86 34.43 41.36
N LYS A 607 28.07 34.15 40.06
CA LYS A 607 29.20 34.48 39.14
C LYS A 607 30.42 33.56 38.93
N SER A 608 30.52 33.15 37.64
CA SER A 608 31.73 33.09 36.77
C SER A 608 32.67 31.87 36.92
N SER A 609 33.36 31.30 35.92
CA SER A 609 33.67 31.58 34.51
C SER A 609 34.44 30.37 33.91
N VAL A 610 34.29 30.11 32.60
CA VAL A 610 35.36 29.79 31.61
C VAL A 610 36.11 28.42 31.62
N SER A 611 35.96 27.75 30.46
CA SER A 611 36.93 27.01 29.60
C SER A 611 37.47 25.59 29.87
N THR A 612 37.44 24.84 28.75
CA THR A 612 38.44 23.93 28.15
C THR A 612 38.64 22.50 28.65
N SER A 613 38.29 21.58 27.74
CA SER A 613 38.71 20.18 27.51
C SER A 613 40.23 19.96 27.37
N PRO A 614 40.73 18.75 27.03
CA PRO A 614 40.47 17.38 27.52
C PRO A 614 41.79 16.65 27.91
N ALA A 615 41.72 15.46 28.53
CA ALA A 615 42.90 14.60 28.66
C ALA A 615 42.58 13.10 28.51
N THR A 616 43.24 12.53 27.51
CA THR A 616 43.49 11.10 27.25
C THR A 616 44.37 10.46 28.32
N SER A 617 44.16 9.17 28.60
CA SER A 617 45.24 8.28 29.08
C SER A 617 45.04 6.84 28.63
N SER A 618 46.05 6.34 27.95
CA SER A 618 46.30 4.97 27.47
C SER A 618 46.93 4.09 28.56
N MET A 619 46.82 2.75 28.41
CA MET A 619 47.88 1.73 28.51
C MET A 619 47.25 0.33 28.69
N THR A 620 47.18 -0.53 27.67
CA THR A 620 48.14 -1.56 27.15
C THR A 620 48.31 -2.87 27.93
N ILE A 621 47.72 -3.92 27.32
CA ILE A 621 48.29 -5.25 26.94
C ILE A 621 48.48 -6.31 28.03
N LYS A 622 47.80 -7.46 27.84
CA LYS A 622 48.45 -8.78 27.64
C LYS A 622 47.61 -9.68 26.71
N HIS A 623 48.23 -10.09 25.62
CA HIS A 623 47.76 -11.10 24.66
C HIS A 623 48.12 -12.49 25.17
N ASP A 624 47.20 -13.45 24.98
CA ASP A 624 47.55 -14.85 24.74
C ASP A 624 46.68 -15.39 23.60
N SER A 625 47.30 -16.27 22.81
CA SER A 625 47.04 -16.56 21.41
C SER A 625 46.24 -17.83 21.14
N ASN A 626 45.64 -17.86 19.95
CA ASN A 626 45.14 -19.00 19.13
C ASN A 626 43.62 -19.18 19.11
N PHE A 627 42.96 -18.60 18.10
CA PHE A 627 42.06 -19.31 17.19
C PHE A 627 41.79 -18.44 15.95
N ASP A 628 41.94 -19.06 14.77
CA ASP A 628 41.79 -18.48 13.43
C ASP A 628 40.39 -17.89 13.20
N MET A 629 40.34 -16.63 12.76
CA MET A 629 39.13 -15.94 12.29
C MET A 629 39.43 -15.27 10.95
N ASN A 630 39.11 -15.97 9.86
CA ASN A 630 38.94 -15.35 8.56
C ASN A 630 37.51 -14.79 8.43
N GLN A 631 37.43 -13.47 8.59
CA GLN A 631 36.68 -12.52 7.78
C GLN A 631 35.15 -12.66 7.63
N LEU A 632 34.43 -11.80 8.36
CA LEU A 632 33.26 -11.06 7.83
C LEU A 632 33.28 -9.66 8.44
N GLN A 633 33.89 -8.71 7.73
CA GLN A 633 33.84 -7.29 8.05
C GLN A 633 32.45 -6.73 7.68
N VAL A 634 31.78 -6.17 8.67
CA VAL A 634 30.58 -5.33 8.51
C VAL A 634 31.04 -3.91 8.12
N PRO A 635 30.63 -3.35 6.97
CA PRO A 635 30.98 -1.97 6.61
C PRO A 635 30.21 -0.95 7.46
N ALA A 636 30.91 0.11 7.87
CA ALA A 636 30.35 1.25 8.57
C ALA A 636 29.39 2.08 7.69
N THR A 637 28.35 2.63 8.32
CA THR A 637 27.34 3.51 7.73
C THR A 637 27.94 4.85 7.25
N PRO A 638 27.68 5.31 6.01
CA PRO A 638 28.12 6.64 5.57
C PRO A 638 27.10 7.74 5.86
N SER A 639 27.60 8.85 6.39
CA SER A 639 26.93 10.13 6.58
C SER A 639 26.54 10.82 5.27
N ARG A 640 25.42 11.58 5.33
CA ARG A 640 24.93 12.50 4.28
C ARG A 640 26.02 13.46 3.77
N GLN A 641 26.34 13.37 2.48
CA GLN A 641 26.68 14.45 1.54
C GLN A 641 27.03 13.79 0.20
N TYR A 642 26.35 14.12 -0.91
CA TYR A 642 26.96 14.52 -2.20
C TYR A 642 25.91 14.70 -3.30
N ARG A 643 26.05 15.85 -3.98
CA ARG A 643 25.40 16.26 -5.23
C ARG A 643 25.74 15.30 -6.38
N SER A 644 24.88 15.32 -7.39
CA SER A 644 25.06 14.72 -8.72
C SER A 644 26.48 14.92 -9.28
N LYS A 645 27.20 13.81 -9.51
CA LYS A 645 28.36 13.78 -10.40
C LYS A 645 27.87 13.41 -11.80
N SER A 646 27.90 14.40 -12.68
CA SER A 646 27.78 14.28 -14.12
C SER A 646 28.88 13.39 -14.71
N ILE A 647 28.55 12.79 -15.85
CA ILE A 647 29.49 12.23 -16.83
C ILE A 647 30.45 13.35 -17.22
N ASP A 648 31.66 13.34 -16.65
CA ASP A 648 32.65 14.39 -16.90
C ASP A 648 34.09 13.84 -16.97
N VAL A 649 34.27 12.56 -17.35
CA VAL A 649 35.61 11.92 -17.32
C VAL A 649 35.97 11.18 -18.62
N SER A 650 35.41 11.51 -19.78
CA SER A 650 35.90 10.91 -21.05
C SER A 650 36.06 11.85 -22.26
N LEU A 651 35.91 13.18 -22.09
CA LEU A 651 36.03 14.14 -23.20
C LEU A 651 37.06 15.27 -22.95
N ALA A 652 37.77 15.24 -21.83
CA ALA A 652 38.73 16.27 -21.45
C ALA A 652 39.99 16.27 -22.35
N ASP A 653 40.40 15.13 -22.88
CA ASP A 653 41.72 14.96 -23.53
C ASP A 653 41.72 15.06 -25.07
N LEU A 654 40.55 15.27 -25.70
CA LEU A 654 40.46 15.50 -27.15
C LEU A 654 40.83 16.95 -27.51
N LYS A 655 42.06 17.14 -28.01
CA LYS A 655 42.49 18.36 -28.72
C LYS A 655 42.01 18.30 -30.17
N LEU A 656 40.89 18.96 -30.45
CA LEU A 656 40.32 19.11 -31.80
C LEU A 656 40.64 20.54 -32.27
N ASP A 657 41.74 20.72 -32.98
CA ASP A 657 42.12 22.05 -33.46
C ASP A 657 41.20 22.50 -34.61
N GLU A 658 40.86 21.59 -35.52
CA GLU A 658 39.77 21.72 -36.49
C GLU A 658 39.10 20.35 -36.69
N ALA A 659 37.77 20.33 -36.85
CA ALA A 659 37.03 19.10 -37.11
C ALA A 659 35.92 19.33 -38.13
N THR A 660 35.61 18.29 -38.89
CA THR A 660 34.45 18.22 -39.77
C THR A 660 33.41 17.32 -39.11
N VAL A 661 32.19 17.84 -38.96
CA VAL A 661 31.04 17.06 -38.51
C VAL A 661 30.18 16.75 -39.73
N SER A 662 30.01 15.46 -39.98
CA SER A 662 29.15 14.93 -41.04
C SER A 662 27.92 14.30 -40.41
N ILE A 663 26.74 14.78 -40.81
CA ILE A 663 25.45 14.25 -40.37
C ILE A 663 24.86 13.49 -41.55
N ASP A 664 24.79 12.17 -41.44
CA ASP A 664 24.15 11.31 -42.44
C ASP A 664 22.70 11.05 -42.02
N ILE A 665 21.79 11.76 -42.68
CA ILE A 665 20.37 11.78 -42.33
C ILE A 665 19.70 10.45 -42.73
N LYS A 666 20.28 9.67 -43.66
CA LYS A 666 19.67 8.43 -44.14
C LYS A 666 19.98 7.25 -43.21
N ASN A 667 21.11 7.31 -42.51
CA ASN A 667 21.60 6.25 -41.61
C ASN A 667 21.53 6.63 -40.12
N ASN A 668 21.05 7.84 -39.79
CA ASN A 668 20.95 8.38 -38.42
C ASN A 668 22.27 8.36 -37.63
N GLU A 669 23.38 8.66 -38.31
CA GLU A 669 24.71 8.71 -37.71
C GLU A 669 25.29 10.13 -37.75
N ILE A 670 25.99 10.51 -36.67
CA ILE A 670 26.88 11.69 -36.65
C ILE A 670 28.31 11.22 -36.53
N VAL A 671 29.14 11.60 -37.51
CA VAL A 671 30.57 11.29 -37.54
C VAL A 671 31.37 12.58 -37.38
N ILE A 672 32.28 12.61 -36.41
CA ILE A 672 33.19 13.74 -36.15
C ILE A 672 34.61 13.34 -36.55
N THR A 673 35.17 14.03 -37.53
CA THR A 673 36.51 13.74 -38.05
C THR A 673 37.44 14.94 -37.83
N PRO A 674 38.54 14.81 -37.08
CA PRO A 674 39.56 15.87 -36.97
C PRO A 674 40.21 16.14 -38.34
N THR A 675 40.43 17.40 -38.71
CA THR A 675 40.96 17.80 -40.04
C THR A 675 42.43 18.21 -40.08
N GLY A 676 43.21 17.99 -39.01
CA GLY A 676 44.64 18.34 -38.95
C GLY A 676 45.59 17.32 -39.61
N PRO A 677 46.78 17.73 -40.09
CA PRO A 677 47.74 16.85 -40.76
C PRO A 677 48.41 15.90 -39.76
N LYS A 678 48.47 14.61 -40.09
CA LYS A 678 49.22 13.59 -39.35
C LYS A 678 50.69 13.99 -39.21
N LYS A 679 51.18 14.12 -37.96
CA LYS A 679 52.53 13.69 -37.60
C LYS A 679 52.41 12.55 -36.60
N ILE A 680 52.83 11.38 -37.07
CA ILE A 680 53.09 10.18 -36.29
C ILE A 680 54.37 10.47 -35.50
N ASP A 681 54.34 10.30 -34.19
CA ASP A 681 55.54 9.93 -33.43
C ASP A 681 55.19 8.67 -32.64
N ASP A 682 55.93 7.61 -32.94
CA ASP A 682 55.71 6.25 -32.49
C ASP A 682 56.12 6.10 -31.02
N GLN A 683 55.15 5.81 -30.14
CA GLN A 683 55.20 4.73 -29.14
C GLN A 683 54.06 4.88 -28.11
N VAL A 684 52.83 4.65 -28.55
CA VAL A 684 51.79 4.06 -27.69
C VAL A 684 51.04 3.03 -28.54
N ARG A 685 51.23 1.75 -28.23
CA ARG A 685 50.48 0.66 -28.87
C ARG A 685 49.00 0.79 -28.49
N PHE A 686 48.19 1.29 -29.40
CA PHE A 686 46.74 1.10 -29.37
C PHE A 686 46.43 -0.26 -29.97
N ASN A 687 46.01 -1.21 -29.13
CA ASN A 687 45.31 -2.40 -29.61
C ASN A 687 43.89 -1.98 -29.98
N ALA A 688 43.48 -2.43 -31.16
CA ALA A 688 42.25 -2.10 -31.84
C ALA A 688 40.99 -2.42 -31.01
N ALA A 689 40.17 -1.40 -30.81
CA ALA A 689 38.72 -1.49 -30.85
C ALA A 689 38.21 -0.10 -31.25
N GLU A 690 37.47 -0.02 -32.34
CA GLU A 690 36.73 1.16 -32.75
C GLU A 690 35.73 1.52 -31.64
N GLU A 691 36.06 2.49 -30.78
CA GLU A 691 35.07 3.09 -29.90
C GLU A 691 34.15 3.97 -30.75
N LYS A 692 33.08 3.36 -31.25
CA LYS A 692 31.88 4.08 -31.67
C LYS A 692 31.32 4.79 -30.44
N LEU A 693 31.47 6.11 -30.37
CA LEU A 693 30.64 6.94 -29.50
C LEU A 693 29.21 6.83 -30.02
N ASN A 694 28.43 5.93 -29.42
CA ASN A 694 27.07 5.63 -29.83
C ASN A 694 26.14 6.80 -29.41
N ILE A 695 26.16 7.86 -30.22
CA ILE A 695 25.28 9.04 -30.11
C ILE A 695 23.95 8.79 -30.87
N GLY A 696 23.84 7.68 -31.60
CA GLY A 696 22.68 7.32 -32.44
C GLY A 696 21.35 7.25 -31.69
N ASP A 697 21.33 6.73 -30.46
CA ASP A 697 20.07 6.46 -29.76
C ASP A 697 19.32 7.74 -29.32
N ARG A 698 20.03 8.85 -29.08
CA ARG A 698 19.39 10.12 -28.69
C ARG A 698 18.94 10.97 -29.89
N ILE A 699 19.48 10.70 -31.08
CA ILE A 699 19.12 11.41 -32.33
C ILE A 699 17.98 10.71 -33.05
N ASN A 700 17.94 9.37 -33.04
CA ASN A 700 16.78 8.59 -33.49
C ASN A 700 15.49 9.05 -32.81
N GLN A 701 15.56 9.31 -31.50
CA GLN A 701 14.42 9.76 -30.69
C GLN A 701 14.01 11.22 -31.00
N ALA A 702 14.91 12.05 -31.51
CA ALA A 702 14.60 13.43 -31.91
C ALA A 702 14.00 13.50 -33.33
N PHE A 703 14.39 12.59 -34.23
CA PHE A 703 13.93 12.56 -35.62
C PHE A 703 12.58 11.83 -35.80
N GLU A 704 12.30 10.78 -34.99
CA GLU A 704 10.96 10.14 -34.95
C GLU A 704 9.88 11.11 -34.44
N ASN A 705 10.24 12.02 -33.53
CA ASN A 705 9.36 13.08 -33.03
C ASN A 705 9.08 14.18 -34.09
N PHE A 706 9.89 14.28 -35.15
CA PHE A 706 9.66 15.22 -36.24
C PHE A 706 8.71 14.65 -37.31
N GLN A 707 8.85 13.36 -37.67
CA GLN A 707 8.01 12.72 -38.69
C GLN A 707 6.55 12.49 -38.25
N SER A 708 6.27 12.36 -36.96
CA SER A 708 4.89 12.24 -36.46
C SER A 708 4.10 13.56 -36.51
N SER A 709 4.78 14.72 -36.63
CA SER A 709 4.12 16.03 -36.70
C SER A 709 3.71 16.48 -38.12
N LEU A 710 4.05 15.71 -39.16
CA LEU A 710 3.75 16.03 -40.57
C LEU A 710 2.63 15.17 -41.21
N ARG A 711 1.98 14.26 -40.47
CA ARG A 711 0.82 13.49 -40.97
C ARG A 711 -0.39 13.66 -40.06
N ASP A 712 -0.96 14.86 -40.06
CA ASP A 712 -2.41 15.09 -40.21
C ASP A 712 -2.70 16.58 -40.10
N ASN A 713 -2.43 17.30 -41.18
CA ASN A 713 -3.26 18.42 -41.64
C ASN A 713 -3.02 18.60 -43.14
N HIS A 714 -3.71 17.78 -43.93
CA HIS A 714 -4.55 18.22 -45.06
C HIS A 714 -4.77 17.06 -46.05
N ASN A 715 -6.01 16.59 -46.13
CA ASN A 715 -6.58 16.15 -47.38
C ASN A 715 -7.42 17.32 -47.92
N GLU A 716 -7.03 17.86 -49.07
CA GLU A 716 -8.01 18.27 -50.09
C GLU A 716 -7.36 18.33 -51.49
N THR A 717 -7.92 17.52 -52.39
CA THR A 717 -7.95 17.63 -53.87
C THR A 717 -6.68 17.41 -54.72
N LYS A 718 -6.61 16.17 -55.25
CA LYS A 718 -6.54 15.74 -56.67
C LYS A 718 -5.38 16.16 -57.61
N ASP A 719 -4.85 15.07 -58.19
CA ASP A 719 -4.44 14.84 -59.58
C ASP A 719 -2.99 15.09 -60.03
N LYS A 720 -2.39 13.97 -60.44
CA LYS A 720 -1.30 13.74 -61.42
C LYS A 720 0.08 14.35 -61.12
N ILE A 721 1.09 13.48 -61.03
CA ILE A 721 2.28 13.47 -61.92
C ILE A 721 3.16 12.26 -61.56
N ASP A 722 3.59 11.56 -62.62
CA ASP A 722 4.52 10.43 -62.64
C ASP A 722 5.95 10.80 -62.18
N ASP A 723 6.56 9.87 -61.45
CA ASP A 723 7.88 9.27 -61.66
C ASP A 723 9.06 10.14 -62.21
N LYS A 724 10.07 10.37 -61.37
CA LYS A 724 11.52 10.11 -61.58
C LYS A 724 12.40 10.89 -60.59
N GLY A 725 13.34 10.19 -59.96
CA GLY A 725 14.16 10.67 -58.85
C GLY A 725 15.37 11.54 -59.20
N ASP A 726 15.99 12.07 -58.14
CA ASP A 726 17.39 12.49 -58.12
C ASP A 726 17.97 12.36 -56.68
N GLU A 727 19.01 11.54 -56.52
CA GLU A 727 19.69 11.20 -55.26
C GLU A 727 20.89 12.13 -55.01
N SER A 728 20.72 13.27 -54.33
CA SER A 728 21.90 14.09 -53.95
C SER A 728 21.84 14.91 -52.66
N ASN A 729 20.82 14.79 -51.79
CA ASN A 729 20.66 15.73 -50.66
C ASN A 729 20.41 15.08 -49.28
N SER A 730 21.33 14.26 -48.77
CA SER A 730 21.20 13.69 -47.41
C SER A 730 22.45 13.76 -46.52
N LYS A 731 23.40 14.67 -46.81
CA LYS A 731 24.58 14.91 -45.94
C LYS A 731 24.81 16.39 -45.69
N LEU A 732 24.71 16.82 -44.43
CA LEU A 732 25.10 18.15 -43.99
C LEU A 732 26.50 18.09 -43.38
N THR A 733 27.42 18.91 -43.89
CA THR A 733 28.81 18.97 -43.42
C THR A 733 29.11 20.35 -42.84
N ILE A 734 29.49 20.40 -41.56
CA ILE A 734 29.85 21.65 -40.87
C ILE A 734 31.34 21.60 -40.51
N LYS A 735 32.06 22.65 -40.91
CA LYS A 735 33.48 22.86 -40.56
C LYS A 735 33.60 24.11 -39.72
N GLY A 736 34.33 24.02 -38.60
CA GLY A 736 34.57 25.16 -37.74
C GLY A 736 35.55 24.83 -36.61
N PRO A 737 35.95 25.85 -35.82
CA PRO A 737 36.91 25.68 -34.73
C PRO A 737 36.38 24.70 -33.69
N GLY A 738 37.22 23.79 -33.19
CA GLY A 738 36.77 22.72 -32.27
C GLY A 738 36.15 23.23 -30.97
N SER A 739 36.51 24.44 -30.52
CA SER A 739 35.90 25.11 -29.36
C SER A 739 34.43 25.48 -29.56
N TYR A 740 34.03 25.82 -30.80
CA TYR A 740 32.65 26.14 -31.14
C TYR A 740 31.79 24.87 -31.19
N ILE A 741 32.35 23.78 -31.73
CA ILE A 741 31.67 22.48 -31.80
C ILE A 741 31.49 21.88 -30.40
N LYS A 742 32.47 22.01 -29.50
CA LYS A 742 32.33 21.61 -28.08
C LYS A 742 31.18 22.35 -27.38
N LYS A 743 31.05 23.67 -27.57
CA LYS A 743 29.92 24.45 -27.00
C LYS A 743 28.57 24.04 -27.56
N LEU A 744 28.51 23.70 -28.84
CA LEU A 744 27.27 23.26 -29.49
C LEU A 744 26.79 21.93 -28.89
N ILE A 745 27.69 20.97 -28.68
CA ILE A 745 27.37 19.69 -28.05
C ILE A 745 26.92 19.88 -26.59
N GLN A 746 27.59 20.76 -25.84
CA GLN A 746 27.29 21.04 -24.43
C GLN A 746 25.93 21.74 -24.23
N GLN A 747 25.49 22.59 -25.17
CA GLN A 747 24.17 23.25 -25.12
C GLN A 747 22.99 22.29 -25.35
N PHE A 748 23.23 21.10 -25.87
CA PHE A 748 22.20 20.07 -26.04
C PHE A 748 22.13 19.07 -24.87
N SER A 749 23.12 19.05 -23.96
CA SER A 749 23.16 18.11 -22.84
C SER A 749 22.56 18.63 -21.52
N GLU A 750 22.32 19.94 -21.38
CA GLU A 750 21.77 20.54 -20.15
C GLU A 750 20.36 21.16 -20.40
N GLY A 751 19.42 20.89 -19.49
CA GLY A 751 18.04 21.39 -19.51
C GLY A 751 17.91 22.91 -19.28
N PRO A 752 16.67 23.46 -19.23
CA PRO A 752 16.41 24.87 -19.49
C PRO A 752 16.94 25.82 -18.40
N PHE A 753 17.42 26.99 -18.84
CA PHE A 753 17.83 28.14 -18.03
C PHE A 753 16.62 28.87 -17.41
N GLU A 754 16.67 29.19 -16.11
CA GLU A 754 15.83 30.22 -15.47
C GLU A 754 16.50 31.60 -15.61
N SER A 755 15.71 32.66 -15.78
CA SER A 755 16.17 34.03 -15.54
C SER A 755 15.04 34.93 -15.00
N ALA A 756 15.40 35.77 -14.02
CA ALA A 756 14.57 36.58 -13.12
C ALA A 756 13.87 37.81 -13.73
N GLU A 757 12.80 38.30 -13.07
CA GLU A 757 12.08 39.57 -13.35
C GLU A 757 12.74 40.81 -12.72
N PRO A 758 12.47 42.03 -13.25
CA PRO A 758 11.55 42.96 -12.56
C PRO A 758 10.54 43.75 -13.45
N LYS A 759 9.42 44.18 -12.85
CA LYS A 759 8.24 44.97 -13.35
C LYS A 759 8.52 46.50 -13.52
N PRO A 760 7.58 47.41 -13.93
CA PRO A 760 6.28 47.33 -14.65
C PRO A 760 6.12 48.32 -15.86
N ASP A 761 5.32 47.99 -16.90
CA ASP A 761 4.29 48.88 -17.51
C ASP A 761 3.66 48.29 -18.79
N VAL A 762 2.32 48.37 -18.83
CA VAL A 762 1.33 48.41 -19.93
C VAL A 762 1.51 47.54 -21.21
N ASP A 763 0.56 46.61 -21.37
CA ASP A 763 0.03 45.97 -22.60
C ASP A 763 1.00 45.57 -23.73
N LYS A 764 1.31 44.26 -23.81
CA LYS A 764 1.37 43.46 -25.05
C LYS A 764 1.53 41.96 -24.78
N ALA A 765 0.84 41.14 -25.58
CA ALA A 765 0.76 39.68 -25.50
C ALA A 765 2.12 38.96 -25.51
N VAL A 766 2.27 37.91 -24.69
CA VAL A 766 3.44 37.01 -24.67
C VAL A 766 3.09 35.71 -25.39
N SER A 767 3.63 35.49 -26.59
CA SER A 767 3.49 34.26 -27.37
C SER A 767 4.58 33.24 -27.01
N THR A 768 4.22 31.98 -26.75
CA THR A 768 5.16 30.85 -26.66
C THR A 768 5.77 30.57 -28.04
N GLN A 769 7.09 30.70 -28.16
CA GLN A 769 7.86 30.52 -29.40
C GLN A 769 7.98 29.03 -29.76
N SER A 770 7.64 28.65 -30.99
CA SER A 770 7.63 27.24 -31.42
C SER A 770 9.05 26.68 -31.63
N ILE A 771 9.20 25.35 -31.66
CA ILE A 771 10.47 24.69 -32.03
C ILE A 771 10.90 25.08 -33.45
N LYS A 772 9.95 25.37 -34.34
CA LYS A 772 10.20 25.95 -35.68
C LYS A 772 10.83 27.33 -35.59
N ASP A 773 10.38 28.19 -34.68
CA ASP A 773 10.96 29.52 -34.45
C ASP A 773 12.37 29.45 -33.83
N ARG A 774 12.64 28.43 -33.01
CA ARG A 774 13.98 28.15 -32.45
C ARG A 774 14.94 27.60 -33.51
N ALA A 775 14.49 26.70 -34.38
CA ALA A 775 15.26 26.18 -35.51
C ALA A 775 15.51 27.26 -36.59
N ASP A 776 14.51 28.10 -36.90
CA ASP A 776 14.67 29.26 -37.79
C ASP A 776 15.59 30.33 -37.19
N ALA A 777 15.60 30.52 -35.87
CA ALA A 777 16.53 31.42 -35.19
C ALA A 777 17.98 30.90 -35.24
N ILE A 778 18.19 29.57 -35.21
CA ILE A 778 19.49 28.92 -35.36
C ILE A 778 19.98 29.02 -36.81
N CYS A 779 19.13 28.68 -37.80
CA CYS A 779 19.44 28.86 -39.21
C CYS A 779 19.75 30.33 -39.53
N LYS A 780 18.94 31.29 -39.03
CA LYS A 780 19.21 32.73 -39.18
C LYS A 780 20.51 33.15 -38.50
N LYS A 781 20.87 32.62 -37.32
CA LYS A 781 22.16 32.92 -36.65
C LYS A 781 23.35 32.30 -37.37
N CYS A 782 23.24 31.08 -37.88
CA CYS A 782 24.30 30.42 -38.65
C CYS A 782 24.50 31.06 -40.03
N PHE A 783 23.41 31.45 -40.72
CA PHE A 783 23.49 32.25 -41.96
C PHE A 783 23.98 33.69 -41.70
N HIS A 784 23.62 34.31 -40.58
CA HIS A 784 24.15 35.62 -40.18
C HIS A 784 25.63 35.56 -39.80
N TYR A 785 26.12 34.43 -39.26
CA TYR A 785 27.55 34.21 -39.02
C TYR A 785 28.32 33.94 -40.31
N LYS A 786 27.74 33.19 -41.26
CA LYS A 786 28.31 33.00 -42.61
C LYS A 786 28.31 34.29 -43.43
N GLY A 787 27.31 35.15 -43.25
CA GLY A 787 27.23 36.50 -43.83
C GLY A 787 28.11 37.55 -43.13
N LYS A 788 28.58 37.29 -41.91
CA LYS A 788 29.58 38.12 -41.21
C LYS A 788 31.03 37.65 -41.41
N MET A 789 31.24 36.46 -41.99
CA MET A 789 32.54 35.94 -42.41
C MET A 789 32.83 36.09 -43.90
N ASN A 790 31.86 36.56 -44.70
CA ASN A 790 32.10 37.09 -46.04
C ASN A 790 32.00 38.62 -46.01
N ASN A 791 33.04 39.24 -45.45
CA ASN A 791 33.65 40.48 -45.92
C ASN A 791 35.15 40.35 -45.67
#